data_AF-A0A1I3XLY4-F1
#
_entry.id   AF-A0A1I3XLY4-F1
#
_cell.length_a   1.000
_cell.length_b   1.000
_cell.length_c   1.000
_cell.angle_alpha   90.00
_cell.angle_beta   90.00
_cell.angle_gamma   90.00
#
_symmetry.space_group_name_H-M   'P 1'
#
loop_
_entity.id
_entity.type
_entity.pdbx_description
1 polymer ?
#
loop_
_entity_poly.entity_id
_entity_poly.type
_entity_poly.pdbx_seq_one_letter_code
_entity_poly.pdbx_strand_id
1 'polypeptide(L)'
;MTTHPTHESLLPPTGVRAPRFAATATDAPRVPLGGDWRFRLFPTADTGVDPGDPGTGWGTVPVPGHWQLAGAPDAWPHGRPAYTNVLYPVPVDPPRVPRDNPTGEYRRTLTVPATWCDGGRVVLRFEGVDSWFEVAVNGQVLAQSHGSRLPTEVDVTDAVHAGENLLAVRVTQWSAQTYVEDQDQWWLSGIFRDVTLLHRPDDGIEHVTLHAAYDHTTGEGVLRVDVEPARPDAVVEVPALGLRARPGEETRTPVEPWSAESPRLYDVVVRTPGETVTLRAGFRTVAVVDGVLTLNGAPLVLRGVNRHEFAPTDGRAVTRETMLADVLAMKRHHVNAVRTSHYPPHPHFLDLCDEHGLYVVDENDLETHGFELLGWRGNPTDDPRWEPLLVDRVTRMVRRDAHHPAVVMWSLGNEAGAGCNVAAMAAAVRALDATRPVHYEGDRTCEHVDVYSRMYPTIQEVALIARGEEDPLPDAVLDTRRRAMPFVLCEYAHAMGNGPGGLTGYLDLVEDHPRLAGGFVWEWFDHGIATRTPDGEPYYGYGGDFGEDLHDGTFIADGLLLPDRTPSPGLLELAAAYAPVRVRAGARPGTLELRNRYAFTSTAHARLVWTLVADGDVVAEGEVDRVLAPDERAEVRLADVLGDRLDDVLAATDPTAAAWWVLRAVPRDPGADVPAHLGLGAGQVLVRQPAAPPRATGSAVTVGDGRRVGPVELDATGRPVRIGGTAVRLARVDAWRAPTDNDRIRSWYDAIGDADAWEQAGLSRLHERVDDVTDVDGAVVVTSRVAGAASDCGLRVRTTWRTVDERTADLVVELTPEGRWPGTVARLGWLLALEQPDAGDVLVDWTGLGPDESYADSRLAALAGRWQHTVDALQTRYTHPQENGARRGVTRAVLHLAGGPLTLTAGEVRVADRAVPGLELTARPWSDRALADARHPHELVPDGALWLHLDAVQHGLGSAACGPGVEPDAAARPTTATLQVRLQV
;
A
#
# COMPACT_ATOMS: atom_id res chain seq x y z
N MET A 1 -12.80 -4.65 -50.27
CA MET A 1 -12.08 -3.59 -49.54
C MET A 1 -11.76 -4.15 -48.18
N THR A 2 -10.52 -4.59 -47.96
CA THR A 2 -10.06 -5.01 -46.63
C THR A 2 -9.97 -3.74 -45.78
N THR A 3 -10.85 -3.61 -44.79
CA THR A 3 -10.86 -2.50 -43.85
C THR A 3 -9.60 -2.59 -43.00
N HIS A 4 -8.71 -1.60 -43.10
CA HIS A 4 -7.58 -1.46 -42.19
C HIS A 4 -8.09 -1.30 -40.75
N PRO A 5 -7.38 -1.83 -39.73
CA PRO A 5 -7.73 -1.56 -38.34
C PRO A 5 -7.84 -0.06 -38.06
N THR A 6 -8.86 0.32 -37.31
CA THR A 6 -9.03 1.69 -36.79
C THR A 6 -8.89 1.65 -35.27
N HIS A 7 -8.88 2.81 -34.62
CA HIS A 7 -8.94 2.90 -33.16
C HIS A 7 -10.22 2.28 -32.56
N GLU A 8 -11.23 1.92 -33.36
CA GLU A 8 -12.43 1.20 -32.92
C GLU A 8 -12.42 -0.30 -33.32
N SER A 9 -11.26 -0.83 -33.74
CA SER A 9 -11.13 -2.23 -34.18
C SER A 9 -11.02 -3.20 -33.01
N LEU A 10 -11.68 -4.35 -33.15
CA LEU A 10 -11.54 -5.51 -32.26
C LEU A 10 -10.54 -6.55 -32.79
N LEU A 11 -9.82 -6.23 -33.86
CA LEU A 11 -8.84 -7.13 -34.44
C LEU A 11 -7.50 -7.00 -33.71
N PRO A 12 -6.72 -8.09 -33.60
CA PRO A 12 -5.33 -8.00 -33.17
C PRO A 12 -4.51 -7.03 -34.05
N PRO A 13 -3.38 -6.52 -33.55
CA PRO A 13 -2.52 -5.59 -34.28
C PRO A 13 -2.10 -6.11 -35.67
N THR A 14 -1.84 -5.20 -36.60
CA THR A 14 -1.40 -5.53 -37.97
C THR A 14 -0.07 -4.87 -38.29
N GLY A 15 0.75 -5.54 -39.11
CA GLY A 15 2.11 -5.05 -39.43
C GLY A 15 3.10 -5.20 -38.28
N VAL A 16 2.74 -5.95 -37.23
CA VAL A 16 3.60 -6.20 -36.07
C VAL A 16 4.21 -7.61 -36.13
N ARG A 17 5.36 -7.78 -35.49
CA ARG A 17 6.04 -9.07 -35.33
C ARG A 17 5.42 -9.85 -34.15
N ALA A 18 5.61 -11.16 -34.15
CA ALA A 18 5.15 -12.00 -33.05
C ALA A 18 5.81 -11.61 -31.71
N PRO A 19 5.09 -11.69 -30.58
CA PRO A 19 5.67 -11.39 -29.27
C PRO A 19 6.82 -12.35 -28.93
N ARG A 20 7.84 -11.77 -28.31
CA ARG A 20 9.06 -12.46 -27.89
C ARG A 20 9.44 -12.09 -26.47
N PHE A 21 10.32 -12.92 -25.90
CA PHE A 21 10.90 -12.75 -24.57
C PHE A 21 11.64 -11.42 -24.44
N ALA A 22 11.72 -10.91 -23.22
CA ALA A 22 12.62 -9.83 -22.85
C ALA A 22 14.00 -10.40 -22.50
N ALA A 23 15.02 -10.11 -23.30
CA ALA A 23 16.37 -10.59 -23.03
C ALA A 23 17.06 -9.72 -21.96
N THR A 24 17.69 -10.33 -20.95
CA THR A 24 18.56 -9.60 -20.02
C THR A 24 19.74 -8.95 -20.77
N ALA A 25 20.32 -9.66 -21.73
CA ALA A 25 21.33 -9.12 -22.62
C ALA A 25 21.27 -9.75 -24.02
N THR A 26 21.71 -9.00 -25.03
CA THR A 26 21.98 -9.51 -26.38
C THR A 26 23.10 -8.69 -27.02
N ASP A 27 23.92 -9.33 -27.86
CA ASP A 27 24.93 -8.68 -28.69
C ASP A 27 24.35 -8.09 -30.00
N ALA A 28 23.05 -8.33 -30.27
CA ALA A 28 22.32 -7.69 -31.35
C ALA A 28 22.35 -6.15 -31.18
N PRO A 29 22.82 -5.41 -32.20
CA PRO A 29 22.92 -3.96 -32.12
C PRO A 29 21.58 -3.28 -31.87
N ARG A 30 21.58 -2.25 -31.02
CA ARG A 30 20.38 -1.45 -30.70
C ARG A 30 20.71 0.04 -30.58
N VAL A 31 19.73 0.89 -30.89
CA VAL A 31 19.81 2.35 -30.74
C VAL A 31 18.56 2.81 -29.96
N PRO A 32 18.71 3.29 -28.71
CA PRO A 32 17.62 3.90 -27.97
C PRO A 32 17.11 5.16 -28.69
N LEU A 33 15.79 5.35 -28.70
CA LEU A 33 15.14 6.47 -29.39
C LEU A 33 14.47 7.45 -28.43
N GLY A 34 14.74 7.36 -27.12
CA GLY A 34 14.22 8.31 -26.14
C GLY A 34 14.72 9.75 -26.29
N GLY A 35 14.20 10.63 -25.44
CA GLY A 35 14.45 12.08 -25.41
C GLY A 35 13.32 12.87 -26.07
N ASP A 36 13.61 14.09 -26.50
CA ASP A 36 12.58 14.99 -27.05
C ASP A 36 12.17 14.60 -28.47
N TRP A 37 10.87 14.44 -28.68
CA TRP A 37 10.26 14.21 -29.99
C TRP A 37 9.44 15.42 -30.39
N ARG A 38 9.44 15.76 -31.69
CA ARG A 38 8.55 16.81 -32.17
C ARG A 38 7.11 16.36 -32.01
N PHE A 39 6.25 17.25 -31.53
CA PHE A 39 4.91 16.89 -31.10
C PHE A 39 3.89 17.97 -31.41
N ARG A 40 2.69 17.52 -31.80
CA ARG A 40 1.50 18.35 -31.89
C ARG A 40 0.27 17.54 -31.48
N LEU A 41 -0.55 18.10 -30.61
CA LEU A 41 -1.83 17.54 -30.21
C LEU A 41 -2.97 18.06 -31.10
N PHE A 42 -3.84 17.15 -31.53
CA PHE A 42 -5.05 17.42 -32.30
C PHE A 42 -6.30 17.04 -31.49
N PRO A 43 -7.44 17.70 -31.72
CA PRO A 43 -8.67 17.43 -30.96
C PRO A 43 -9.41 16.16 -31.41
N THR A 44 -9.05 15.56 -32.54
CA THR A 44 -9.74 14.40 -33.13
C THR A 44 -8.76 13.38 -33.70
N ALA A 45 -9.18 12.12 -33.79
CA ALA A 45 -8.39 11.02 -34.37
C ALA A 45 -8.00 11.22 -35.85
N ASP A 46 -8.87 11.87 -36.63
CA ASP A 46 -8.53 12.34 -37.98
C ASP A 46 -7.76 13.67 -37.88
N THR A 47 -6.43 13.59 -37.90
CA THR A 47 -5.55 14.76 -37.79
C THR A 47 -5.33 15.48 -39.12
N GLY A 48 -5.61 14.79 -40.25
CA GLY A 48 -5.27 15.26 -41.60
C GLY A 48 -3.77 15.43 -41.87
N VAL A 49 -2.89 14.98 -40.96
CA VAL A 49 -1.44 15.14 -41.11
C VAL A 49 -0.85 14.03 -41.96
N ASP A 50 -0.07 14.41 -42.98
CA ASP A 50 0.72 13.47 -43.78
C ASP A 50 1.84 12.85 -42.91
N PRO A 51 1.96 11.51 -42.82
CA PRO A 51 3.08 10.87 -42.12
C PRO A 51 4.46 11.23 -42.70
N GLY A 52 4.53 11.74 -43.93
CA GLY A 52 5.75 12.28 -44.54
C GLY A 52 6.13 13.70 -44.11
N ASP A 53 5.25 14.43 -43.38
CA ASP A 53 5.58 15.76 -42.84
C ASP A 53 6.59 15.63 -41.69
N PRO A 54 7.79 16.23 -41.78
CA PRO A 54 8.79 16.20 -40.71
C PRO A 54 8.39 16.99 -39.45
N GLY A 55 7.26 17.69 -39.44
CA GLY A 55 6.77 18.45 -38.29
C GLY A 55 7.58 19.71 -38.03
N THR A 56 8.09 20.37 -39.08
CA THR A 56 8.90 21.58 -38.94
C THR A 56 8.11 22.68 -38.21
N GLY A 57 8.67 23.19 -37.11
CA GLY A 57 8.04 24.24 -36.29
C GLY A 57 7.03 23.72 -35.25
N TRP A 58 6.92 22.39 -35.05
CA TRP A 58 6.16 21.82 -33.94
C TRP A 58 6.93 21.99 -32.61
N GLY A 59 6.21 21.89 -31.49
CA GLY A 59 6.82 21.81 -30.16
C GLY A 59 7.47 20.45 -29.93
N THR A 60 7.89 20.17 -28.69
CA THR A 60 8.45 18.87 -28.31
C THR A 60 7.83 18.35 -27.02
N VAL A 61 7.81 17.02 -26.89
CA VAL A 61 7.51 16.33 -25.62
C VAL A 61 8.57 15.25 -25.36
N PRO A 62 8.87 14.95 -24.09
CA PRO A 62 9.75 13.84 -23.75
C PRO A 62 9.11 12.50 -24.11
N VAL A 63 9.93 11.57 -24.59
CA VAL A 63 9.59 10.15 -24.80
C VAL A 63 10.66 9.30 -24.11
N PRO A 64 10.30 8.37 -23.20
CA PRO A 64 8.94 8.08 -22.76
C PRO A 64 8.28 9.23 -21.97
N GLY A 65 6.95 9.33 -22.04
CA GLY A 65 6.18 10.29 -21.26
C GLY A 65 4.69 10.33 -21.63
N HIS A 66 3.88 10.86 -20.71
CA HIS A 66 2.48 11.20 -20.97
C HIS A 66 2.35 12.65 -21.39
N TRP A 67 1.64 12.93 -22.49
CA TRP A 67 1.57 14.32 -22.98
C TRP A 67 0.83 15.23 -22.00
N GLN A 68 -0.13 14.70 -21.23
CA GLN A 68 -0.86 15.45 -20.21
C GLN A 68 0.10 16.01 -19.14
N LEU A 69 1.17 15.27 -18.85
CA LEU A 69 2.15 15.62 -17.81
C LEU A 69 3.39 16.33 -18.38
N ALA A 70 3.39 16.67 -19.67
CA ALA A 70 4.51 17.35 -20.31
C ALA A 70 4.68 18.77 -19.73
N GLY A 71 5.60 18.93 -18.78
CA GLY A 71 5.81 20.20 -18.06
C GLY A 71 5.22 20.23 -16.64
N ALA A 72 4.69 19.12 -16.14
CA ALA A 72 4.36 18.97 -14.72
C ALA A 72 5.59 19.23 -13.83
N PRO A 73 5.43 19.79 -12.62
CA PRO A 73 4.17 20.24 -12.01
C PRO A 73 3.76 21.67 -12.43
N ASP A 74 4.53 22.32 -13.30
CA ASP A 74 4.44 23.76 -13.52
C ASP A 74 3.48 24.16 -14.67
N ALA A 75 3.19 23.25 -15.61
CA ALA A 75 2.32 23.51 -16.76
C ALA A 75 1.62 22.26 -17.31
N TRP A 76 0.49 22.47 -17.99
CA TRP A 76 -0.34 21.43 -18.62
C TRP A 76 -0.64 21.78 -20.10
N PRO A 77 0.38 21.87 -20.97
CA PRO A 77 0.27 22.44 -22.32
C PRO A 77 -0.51 21.57 -23.31
N HIS A 78 -0.71 20.28 -23.01
CA HIS A 78 -1.26 19.29 -23.94
C HIS A 78 -2.46 18.53 -23.35
N GLY A 79 -3.34 19.23 -22.63
CA GLY A 79 -4.44 18.62 -21.90
C GLY A 79 -4.07 18.35 -20.45
N ARG A 80 -4.99 17.74 -19.71
CA ARG A 80 -4.88 17.53 -18.27
C ARG A 80 -5.14 16.06 -17.93
N PRO A 81 -4.54 15.54 -16.85
CA PRO A 81 -4.89 14.21 -16.35
C PRO A 81 -6.36 14.20 -15.90
N ALA A 82 -6.98 13.03 -15.90
CA ALA A 82 -8.32 12.83 -15.36
C ALA A 82 -8.36 11.56 -14.53
N TYR A 83 -9.04 11.56 -13.38
CA TYR A 83 -9.15 10.39 -12.52
C TYR A 83 -10.60 9.95 -12.35
N THR A 84 -10.85 8.66 -12.61
CA THR A 84 -12.06 7.96 -12.20
C THR A 84 -11.67 6.54 -11.77
N ASN A 85 -12.46 5.96 -10.85
CA ASN A 85 -12.34 4.58 -10.41
C ASN A 85 -13.13 3.67 -11.38
N VAL A 86 -14.44 3.51 -11.14
CA VAL A 86 -15.31 2.62 -11.94
C VAL A 86 -15.87 3.32 -13.20
N LEU A 87 -15.87 4.65 -13.20
CA LEU A 87 -16.60 5.42 -14.19
C LEU A 87 -15.75 5.59 -15.46
N TYR A 88 -16.18 5.03 -16.59
CA TYR A 88 -15.56 5.39 -17.87
C TYR A 88 -15.65 6.91 -18.12
N PRO A 89 -14.56 7.58 -18.51
CA PRO A 89 -14.56 9.00 -18.90
C PRO A 89 -15.23 9.22 -20.28
N VAL A 90 -15.64 8.14 -20.95
CA VAL A 90 -16.35 8.12 -22.22
C VAL A 90 -17.65 7.31 -22.11
N PRO A 91 -18.66 7.53 -22.98
CA PRO A 91 -19.88 6.72 -22.97
C PRO A 91 -19.57 5.24 -23.20
N VAL A 92 -20.27 4.34 -22.49
CA VAL A 92 -20.11 2.88 -22.68
C VAL A 92 -20.88 2.41 -23.92
N ASP A 93 -20.23 2.41 -25.09
CA ASP A 93 -20.75 1.92 -26.39
C ASP A 93 -19.69 1.10 -27.16
N PRO A 94 -19.17 -0.01 -26.62
CA PRO A 94 -18.09 -0.78 -27.25
C PRO A 94 -18.46 -1.28 -28.66
N PRO A 95 -17.55 -1.18 -29.67
CA PRO A 95 -16.17 -0.71 -29.58
C PRO A 95 -15.99 0.78 -29.92
N ARG A 96 -17.08 1.56 -29.96
CA ARG A 96 -17.09 2.94 -30.46
C ARG A 96 -16.62 3.91 -29.40
N VAL A 97 -15.96 4.99 -29.81
CA VAL A 97 -15.47 6.05 -28.90
C VAL A 97 -15.90 7.44 -29.39
N PRO A 98 -15.83 8.48 -28.54
CA PRO A 98 -16.18 9.83 -28.95
C PRO A 98 -15.37 10.32 -30.15
N ARG A 99 -15.99 11.17 -30.99
CA ARG A 99 -15.31 11.83 -32.12
C ARG A 99 -14.24 12.82 -31.64
N ASP A 100 -14.54 13.56 -30.58
CA ASP A 100 -13.61 14.45 -29.90
C ASP A 100 -12.66 13.56 -29.09
N ASN A 101 -11.51 13.30 -29.67
CA ASN A 101 -10.58 12.27 -29.23
C ASN A 101 -9.14 12.79 -29.39
N PRO A 102 -8.53 13.29 -28.31
CA PRO A 102 -7.19 13.84 -28.35
C PRO A 102 -6.21 12.89 -29.02
N THR A 103 -5.48 13.40 -30.01
CA THR A 103 -4.57 12.59 -30.82
C THR A 103 -3.24 13.30 -30.99
N GLY A 104 -2.18 12.65 -30.50
CA GLY A 104 -0.81 13.13 -30.54
C GLY A 104 -0.10 12.68 -31.82
N GLU A 105 0.45 13.63 -32.56
CA GLU A 105 1.35 13.36 -33.69
C GLU A 105 2.79 13.58 -33.26
N TYR A 106 3.60 12.53 -33.37
CA TYR A 106 5.00 12.51 -32.97
C TYR A 106 5.92 12.39 -34.20
N ARG A 107 7.05 13.11 -34.21
CA ARG A 107 8.10 12.99 -35.24
C ARG A 107 9.48 12.84 -34.62
N ARG A 108 10.25 11.89 -35.14
CA ARG A 108 11.63 11.62 -34.74
C ARG A 108 12.49 11.27 -35.94
N THR A 109 13.70 11.82 -36.00
CA THR A 109 14.70 11.37 -36.97
C THR A 109 15.36 10.11 -36.44
N LEU A 110 15.40 9.07 -37.26
CA LEU A 110 16.15 7.84 -37.02
C LEU A 110 17.44 7.88 -37.82
N THR A 111 18.56 7.50 -37.23
CA THR A 111 19.81 7.31 -37.98
C THR A 111 20.13 5.81 -38.05
N VAL A 112 19.99 5.23 -39.23
CA VAL A 112 20.25 3.80 -39.46
C VAL A 112 21.69 3.62 -39.93
N PRO A 113 22.53 2.86 -39.20
CA PRO A 113 23.89 2.57 -39.64
C PRO A 113 23.89 1.84 -41.00
N ALA A 114 24.82 2.20 -41.90
CA ALA A 114 24.90 1.57 -43.22
C ALA A 114 25.07 0.05 -43.15
N THR A 115 25.82 -0.45 -42.15
CA THR A 115 26.04 -1.88 -41.92
C THR A 115 24.78 -2.66 -41.57
N TRP A 116 23.71 -2.00 -41.13
CA TRP A 116 22.44 -2.66 -40.83
C TRP A 116 21.62 -2.93 -42.11
N CYS A 117 21.96 -2.25 -43.22
CA CYS A 117 21.34 -2.45 -44.52
C CYS A 117 22.02 -3.56 -45.35
N ASP A 118 23.13 -4.11 -44.89
CA ASP A 118 23.89 -5.16 -45.60
C ASP A 118 23.29 -6.57 -45.42
N GLY A 119 22.44 -6.77 -44.40
CA GLY A 119 21.78 -8.05 -44.08
C GLY A 119 21.06 -7.99 -42.72
N GLY A 120 20.17 -8.94 -42.45
CA GLY A 120 19.28 -8.93 -41.29
C GLY A 120 18.06 -8.00 -41.46
N ARG A 121 17.42 -7.66 -40.34
CA ARG A 121 16.23 -6.82 -40.25
C ARG A 121 16.46 -5.61 -39.36
N VAL A 122 15.81 -4.51 -39.68
CA VAL A 122 15.72 -3.33 -38.82
C VAL A 122 14.31 -3.30 -38.22
N VAL A 123 14.22 -3.30 -36.89
CA VAL A 123 12.96 -3.43 -36.16
C VAL A 123 12.80 -2.28 -35.18
N LEU A 124 11.65 -1.62 -35.17
CA LEU A 124 11.25 -0.70 -34.10
C LEU A 124 10.57 -1.48 -32.99
N ARG A 125 10.97 -1.25 -31.75
CA ARG A 125 10.34 -1.82 -30.56
C ARG A 125 9.82 -0.69 -29.68
N PHE A 126 8.52 -0.71 -29.41
CA PHE A 126 7.84 0.15 -28.45
C PHE A 126 7.50 -0.69 -27.22
N GLU A 127 7.93 -0.29 -26.02
CA GLU A 127 7.62 -1.02 -24.79
C GLU A 127 6.21 -0.72 -24.23
N GLY A 128 5.57 0.37 -24.66
CA GLY A 128 4.22 0.75 -24.23
C GLY A 128 3.75 2.08 -24.85
N VAL A 129 2.55 2.06 -25.43
CA VAL A 129 1.91 3.22 -26.09
C VAL A 129 0.40 3.19 -25.80
N ASP A 130 -0.13 4.28 -25.25
CA ASP A 130 -1.49 4.36 -24.73
C ASP A 130 -2.39 5.26 -25.62
N SER A 131 -3.52 4.81 -26.19
CA SER A 131 -4.08 3.43 -26.17
C SER A 131 -4.13 2.74 -27.54
N TRP A 132 -4.11 3.53 -28.62
CA TRP A 132 -3.98 3.04 -30.01
C TRP A 132 -2.99 3.89 -30.79
N PHE A 133 -2.22 3.26 -31.68
CA PHE A 133 -1.23 3.99 -32.49
C PHE A 133 -0.96 3.43 -33.88
N GLU A 134 -0.53 4.33 -34.76
CA GLU A 134 -0.08 4.05 -36.12
C GLU A 134 1.40 4.43 -36.27
N VAL A 135 2.19 3.56 -36.91
CA VAL A 135 3.63 3.74 -37.13
C VAL A 135 3.90 3.88 -38.61
N ALA A 136 4.57 4.97 -38.99
CA ALA A 136 5.03 5.22 -40.35
C ALA A 136 6.51 5.58 -40.40
N VAL A 137 7.20 5.12 -41.43
CA VAL A 137 8.60 5.46 -41.71
C VAL A 137 8.69 6.03 -43.12
N ASN A 138 9.34 7.19 -43.26
CA ASN A 138 9.51 7.90 -44.53
C ASN A 138 8.17 8.10 -45.29
N GLY A 139 7.09 8.37 -44.55
CA GLY A 139 5.73 8.56 -45.09
C GLY A 139 4.95 7.29 -45.40
N GLN A 140 5.55 6.09 -45.27
CA GLN A 140 4.86 4.83 -45.46
C GLN A 140 4.32 4.30 -44.12
N VAL A 141 3.01 4.08 -44.02
CA VAL A 141 2.39 3.41 -42.86
C VAL A 141 2.74 1.91 -42.89
N LEU A 142 3.27 1.40 -41.78
CA LEU A 142 3.78 0.04 -41.66
C LEU A 142 2.98 -0.81 -40.66
N ALA A 143 2.50 -0.20 -39.58
CA ALA A 143 1.79 -0.91 -38.53
C ALA A 143 0.72 -0.06 -37.85
N GLN A 144 -0.29 -0.75 -37.33
CA GLN A 144 -1.32 -0.21 -36.46
C GLN A 144 -1.48 -1.17 -35.28
N SER A 145 -1.42 -0.65 -34.06
CA SER A 145 -1.31 -1.47 -32.85
C SER A 145 -2.01 -0.83 -31.65
N HIS A 146 -2.17 -1.65 -30.63
CA HIS A 146 -2.81 -1.34 -29.36
C HIS A 146 -2.30 -2.30 -28.26
N GLY A 147 -2.86 -2.21 -27.06
CA GLY A 147 -2.44 -2.95 -25.87
C GLY A 147 -1.38 -2.17 -25.12
N SER A 148 -1.83 -1.19 -24.32
CA SER A 148 -1.01 -0.10 -23.79
C SER A 148 0.22 -0.59 -23.01
N ARG A 149 0.09 -1.76 -22.37
CA ARG A 149 1.04 -2.31 -21.39
C ARG A 149 1.96 -3.39 -21.95
N LEU A 150 1.85 -3.68 -23.23
CA LEU A 150 2.56 -4.78 -23.89
C LEU A 150 3.45 -4.25 -25.02
N PRO A 151 4.64 -4.83 -25.23
CA PRO A 151 5.54 -4.36 -26.26
C PRO A 151 5.04 -4.67 -27.67
N THR A 152 5.33 -3.79 -28.61
CA THR A 152 5.04 -3.94 -30.03
C THR A 152 6.32 -3.81 -30.85
N GLU A 153 6.57 -4.79 -31.72
CA GLU A 153 7.69 -4.77 -32.67
C GLU A 153 7.20 -4.60 -34.11
N VAL A 154 7.79 -3.67 -34.85
CA VAL A 154 7.46 -3.37 -36.25
C VAL A 154 8.70 -3.58 -37.11
N ASP A 155 8.60 -4.44 -38.12
CA ASP A 155 9.67 -4.60 -39.11
C ASP A 155 9.65 -3.40 -40.07
N VAL A 156 10.76 -2.65 -40.10
CA VAL A 156 10.90 -1.45 -40.93
C VAL A 156 11.97 -1.61 -42.00
N THR A 157 12.49 -2.83 -42.19
CA THR A 157 13.66 -3.12 -43.03
C THR A 157 13.54 -2.54 -44.44
N ASP A 158 12.40 -2.75 -45.09
CA ASP A 158 12.16 -2.30 -46.47
C ASP A 158 11.82 -0.81 -46.60
N ALA A 159 11.51 -0.14 -45.48
CA ALA A 159 11.11 1.27 -45.45
C ALA A 159 12.26 2.21 -45.08
N VAL A 160 13.35 1.68 -44.52
CA VAL A 160 14.52 2.46 -44.11
C VAL A 160 15.63 2.46 -45.16
N HIS A 161 16.51 3.43 -45.05
CA HIS A 161 17.76 3.51 -45.80
C HIS A 161 18.89 3.94 -44.87
N ALA A 162 20.15 3.69 -45.28
CA ALA A 162 21.31 4.11 -44.51
C ALA A 162 21.31 5.65 -44.31
N GLY A 163 21.57 6.09 -43.08
CA GLY A 163 21.52 7.50 -42.70
C GLY A 163 20.18 7.91 -42.09
N GLU A 164 19.73 9.13 -42.38
CA GLU A 164 18.56 9.74 -41.74
C GLU A 164 17.24 9.25 -42.34
N ASN A 165 16.29 8.88 -41.48
CA ASN A 165 14.93 8.49 -41.82
C ASN A 165 13.95 9.24 -40.92
N LEU A 166 12.73 9.46 -41.39
CA LEU A 166 11.67 10.05 -40.59
C LEU A 166 10.80 8.95 -39.98
N LEU A 167 10.70 8.91 -38.66
CA LEU A 167 9.67 8.17 -37.93
C LEU A 167 8.51 9.12 -37.60
N ALA A 168 7.31 8.70 -37.97
CA ALA A 168 6.05 9.33 -37.58
C ALA A 168 5.20 8.34 -36.80
N VAL A 169 4.70 8.76 -35.64
CA VAL A 169 3.78 7.96 -34.82
C VAL A 169 2.57 8.81 -34.49
N ARG A 170 1.37 8.29 -34.79
CA ARG A 170 0.10 8.89 -34.38
C ARG A 170 -0.45 8.08 -33.23
N VAL A 171 -0.76 8.73 -32.11
CA VAL A 171 -1.30 8.09 -30.90
C VAL A 171 -2.66 8.70 -30.59
N THR A 172 -3.69 7.87 -30.43
CA THR A 172 -5.05 8.28 -30.14
C THR A 172 -5.43 7.82 -28.73
N GLN A 173 -5.97 8.74 -27.94
CA GLN A 173 -6.25 8.54 -26.51
C GLN A 173 -7.35 7.49 -26.29
N TRP A 174 -8.53 7.69 -26.89
CA TRP A 174 -9.64 6.75 -26.74
C TRP A 174 -9.66 5.75 -27.89
N SER A 175 -9.83 4.48 -27.58
CA SER A 175 -9.94 3.40 -28.55
C SER A 175 -10.86 2.29 -28.05
N ALA A 176 -11.08 1.25 -28.85
CA ALA A 176 -11.73 0.04 -28.37
C ALA A 176 -11.03 -0.54 -27.13
N GLN A 177 -9.71 -0.33 -26.98
CA GLN A 177 -8.99 -0.82 -25.80
C GLN A 177 -9.37 -0.08 -24.52
N THR A 178 -9.88 1.14 -24.60
CA THR A 178 -10.36 1.88 -23.41
C THR A 178 -11.35 1.03 -22.61
N TYR A 179 -12.20 0.24 -23.28
CA TYR A 179 -13.18 -0.63 -22.61
C TYR A 179 -12.60 -1.86 -21.93
N VAL A 180 -11.30 -2.15 -22.07
CA VAL A 180 -10.59 -3.24 -21.39
C VAL A 180 -9.39 -2.74 -20.58
N GLU A 181 -9.25 -1.42 -20.43
CA GLU A 181 -8.18 -0.74 -19.69
C GLU A 181 -8.82 0.26 -18.70
N ASP A 182 -9.85 -0.19 -17.97
CA ASP A 182 -10.66 0.59 -17.01
C ASP A 182 -10.18 0.42 -15.56
N GLN A 183 -8.86 0.42 -15.35
CA GLN A 183 -8.29 0.34 -14.00
C GLN A 183 -8.57 1.62 -13.20
N ASP A 184 -8.70 1.49 -11.88
CA ASP A 184 -8.73 2.59 -10.91
C ASP A 184 -7.40 3.36 -10.87
N GLN A 185 -7.20 4.25 -11.84
CA GLN A 185 -5.96 5.02 -12.03
C GLN A 185 -6.21 6.31 -12.82
N TRP A 186 -5.18 7.14 -12.98
CA TRP A 186 -5.24 8.30 -13.87
C TRP A 186 -5.43 7.92 -15.35
N TRP A 187 -6.34 8.56 -16.07
CA TRP A 187 -6.40 8.53 -17.54
C TRP A 187 -5.35 9.46 -18.13
N LEU A 188 -4.31 8.83 -18.70
CA LEU A 188 -3.16 9.49 -19.35
C LEU A 188 -2.92 8.81 -20.69
N SER A 189 -2.19 9.45 -21.60
CA SER A 189 -1.89 8.86 -22.92
C SER A 189 -0.54 9.30 -23.47
N GLY A 190 -0.04 8.57 -24.47
CA GLY A 190 1.24 8.85 -25.12
C GLY A 190 2.15 7.62 -25.23
N ILE A 191 3.37 7.86 -25.73
CA ILE A 191 4.43 6.87 -25.78
C ILE A 191 5.12 6.86 -24.42
N PHE A 192 4.57 6.10 -23.46
CA PHE A 192 4.93 6.22 -22.04
C PHE A 192 6.00 5.23 -21.57
N ARG A 193 6.45 4.31 -22.44
CA ARG A 193 7.65 3.48 -22.21
C ARG A 193 8.63 3.57 -23.38
N ASP A 194 9.81 3.01 -23.19
CA ASP A 194 10.95 3.14 -24.10
C ASP A 194 10.63 2.76 -25.56
N VAL A 195 11.33 3.43 -26.48
CA VAL A 195 11.36 3.09 -27.91
C VAL A 195 12.79 2.80 -28.32
N THR A 196 13.02 1.69 -29.02
CA THR A 196 14.35 1.26 -29.45
C THR A 196 14.33 0.81 -30.91
N LEU A 197 15.37 1.17 -31.67
CA LEU A 197 15.66 0.60 -32.98
C LEU A 197 16.61 -0.59 -32.80
N LEU A 198 16.23 -1.76 -33.32
CA LEU A 198 16.95 -3.02 -33.19
C LEU A 198 17.44 -3.49 -34.55
N HIS A 199 18.67 -3.99 -34.61
CA HIS A 199 19.13 -4.83 -35.71
C HIS A 199 18.96 -6.30 -35.33
N ARG A 200 18.25 -7.08 -36.16
CA ARG A 200 18.05 -8.51 -35.98
C ARG A 200 18.82 -9.25 -37.08
N PRO A 201 19.88 -10.00 -36.78
CA PRO A 201 20.63 -10.75 -37.79
C PRO A 201 19.74 -11.77 -38.52
N ASP A 202 20.06 -12.13 -39.77
CA ASP A 202 19.34 -13.17 -40.54
C ASP A 202 19.31 -14.52 -39.79
N ASP A 203 20.37 -14.79 -39.05
CA ASP A 203 20.57 -15.98 -38.22
C ASP A 203 20.32 -15.74 -36.72
N GLY A 204 19.54 -14.68 -36.40
CA GLY A 204 19.18 -14.30 -35.05
C GLY A 204 18.15 -15.22 -34.39
N ILE A 205 17.93 -14.96 -33.09
CA ILE A 205 17.03 -15.70 -32.21
C ILE A 205 15.70 -14.97 -32.12
N GLU A 206 14.59 -15.55 -32.57
CA GLU A 206 13.27 -14.90 -32.48
C GLU A 206 12.66 -15.04 -31.09
N HIS A 207 12.73 -16.24 -30.51
CA HIS A 207 12.21 -16.52 -29.18
C HIS A 207 13.09 -17.53 -28.43
N VAL A 208 13.14 -17.43 -27.10
CA VAL A 208 13.74 -18.44 -26.23
C VAL A 208 12.72 -18.78 -25.15
N THR A 209 12.42 -20.07 -25.02
CA THR A 209 11.63 -20.60 -23.92
C THR A 209 12.60 -21.22 -22.91
N LEU A 210 12.59 -20.72 -21.68
CA LEU A 210 13.47 -21.15 -20.60
C LEU A 210 12.65 -21.84 -19.51
N HIS A 211 12.94 -23.11 -19.25
CA HIS A 211 12.40 -23.87 -18.13
C HIS A 211 13.52 -24.22 -17.15
N ALA A 212 13.38 -23.81 -15.89
CA ALA A 212 14.34 -24.04 -14.81
C ALA A 212 13.63 -24.48 -13.52
N ALA A 213 13.38 -25.79 -13.37
CA ALA A 213 12.68 -26.36 -12.22
C ALA A 213 13.66 -26.82 -11.12
N TYR A 214 13.21 -26.91 -9.86
CA TYR A 214 14.01 -27.43 -8.75
C TYR A 214 13.31 -28.58 -8.04
N ASP A 215 13.99 -29.71 -7.95
CA ASP A 215 13.54 -30.85 -7.16
C ASP A 215 14.10 -30.76 -5.74
N HIS A 216 13.26 -30.32 -4.81
CA HIS A 216 13.61 -30.18 -3.40
C HIS A 216 13.90 -31.50 -2.68
N THR A 217 13.54 -32.65 -3.27
CA THR A 217 13.79 -33.98 -2.68
C THR A 217 15.18 -34.51 -3.03
N THR A 218 15.69 -34.16 -4.21
CA THR A 218 17.02 -34.59 -4.69
C THR A 218 18.07 -33.50 -4.60
N GLY A 219 17.67 -32.23 -4.57
CA GLY A 219 18.56 -31.07 -4.62
C GLY A 219 19.04 -30.73 -6.04
N GLU A 220 18.42 -31.30 -7.08
CA GLU A 220 18.79 -31.09 -8.47
C GLU A 220 17.91 -30.03 -9.15
N GLY A 221 18.53 -29.20 -9.99
CA GLY A 221 17.86 -28.33 -10.95
C GLY A 221 17.66 -29.05 -12.28
N VAL A 222 16.52 -28.83 -12.91
CA VAL A 222 16.18 -29.33 -14.26
C VAL A 222 16.10 -28.15 -15.21
N LEU A 223 16.98 -28.11 -16.20
CA LEU A 223 17.05 -27.06 -17.20
C LEU A 223 16.67 -27.60 -18.58
N ARG A 224 15.77 -26.88 -19.26
CA ARG A 224 15.48 -27.07 -20.68
C ARG A 224 15.31 -25.70 -21.34
N VAL A 225 15.95 -25.52 -22.49
CA VAL A 225 15.90 -24.27 -23.26
C VAL A 225 15.54 -24.58 -24.69
N ASP A 226 14.44 -24.02 -25.19
CA ASP A 226 14.02 -24.13 -26.59
C ASP A 226 14.26 -22.80 -27.30
N VAL A 227 14.62 -22.84 -28.59
CA VAL A 227 14.96 -21.66 -29.40
C VAL A 227 14.09 -21.65 -30.65
N GLU A 228 13.46 -20.51 -30.95
CA GLU A 228 12.67 -20.29 -32.16
C GLU A 228 13.37 -19.27 -33.09
N PRO A 229 13.44 -19.53 -34.41
CA PRO A 229 13.16 -20.82 -35.04
C PRO A 229 14.14 -21.90 -34.56
N ALA A 230 13.80 -23.18 -34.67
CA ALA A 230 14.67 -24.25 -34.20
C ALA A 230 16.05 -24.20 -34.90
N ARG A 231 17.13 -24.15 -34.10
CA ARG A 231 18.53 -24.07 -34.56
C ARG A 231 19.35 -25.24 -34.02
N PRO A 232 19.71 -26.24 -34.86
CA PRO A 232 20.54 -27.36 -34.44
C PRO A 232 21.98 -26.98 -34.07
N ASP A 233 22.45 -25.83 -34.58
CA ASP A 233 23.77 -25.25 -34.37
C ASP A 233 23.82 -24.30 -33.17
N ALA A 234 22.67 -23.98 -32.57
CA ALA A 234 22.65 -23.18 -31.36
C ALA A 234 23.20 -23.97 -30.16
N VAL A 235 23.82 -23.23 -29.24
CA VAL A 235 24.42 -23.78 -28.03
C VAL A 235 23.83 -23.06 -26.83
N VAL A 236 23.41 -23.84 -25.83
CA VAL A 236 22.95 -23.34 -24.54
C VAL A 236 24.05 -23.60 -23.51
N GLU A 237 24.45 -22.56 -22.78
CA GLU A 237 25.49 -22.65 -21.75
C GLU A 237 25.03 -22.01 -20.46
N VAL A 238 25.32 -22.66 -19.33
CA VAL A 238 25.21 -22.07 -17.99
C VAL A 238 26.60 -22.11 -17.35
N PRO A 239 27.42 -21.06 -17.54
CA PRO A 239 28.82 -21.08 -17.15
C PRO A 239 29.04 -21.40 -15.66
N ALA A 240 28.20 -20.86 -14.79
CA ALA A 240 28.28 -21.07 -13.34
C ALA A 240 28.03 -22.53 -12.91
N LEU A 241 27.40 -23.35 -13.77
CA LEU A 241 27.17 -24.78 -13.55
C LEU A 241 28.10 -25.68 -14.40
N GLY A 242 28.96 -25.09 -15.24
CA GLY A 242 29.75 -25.83 -16.22
C GLY A 242 28.89 -26.60 -17.23
N LEU A 243 27.64 -26.17 -17.44
CA LEU A 243 26.65 -26.87 -18.24
C LEU A 243 26.69 -26.38 -19.69
N ARG A 244 26.66 -27.31 -20.63
CA ARG A 244 26.54 -27.05 -22.06
C ARG A 244 25.60 -28.07 -22.68
N ALA A 245 24.55 -27.58 -23.33
CA ALA A 245 23.47 -28.40 -23.89
C ALA A 245 23.07 -27.92 -25.28
N ARG A 246 22.31 -28.75 -26.00
CA ARG A 246 21.62 -28.33 -27.23
C ARG A 246 20.22 -27.80 -26.90
N PRO A 247 19.63 -26.92 -27.73
CA PRO A 247 18.23 -26.56 -27.58
C PRO A 247 17.32 -27.79 -27.55
N GLY A 248 16.34 -27.79 -26.65
CA GLY A 248 15.39 -28.88 -26.41
C GLY A 248 15.93 -30.05 -25.57
N GLU A 249 17.23 -30.07 -25.25
CA GLU A 249 17.83 -31.07 -24.36
C GLU A 249 17.50 -30.74 -22.88
N GLU A 250 16.96 -31.71 -22.15
CA GLU A 250 16.80 -31.61 -20.69
C GLU A 250 18.11 -31.99 -20.00
N THR A 251 18.55 -31.16 -19.07
CA THR A 251 19.76 -31.38 -18.28
C THR A 251 19.47 -31.29 -16.80
N ARG A 252 20.18 -32.10 -16.00
CA ARG A 252 20.02 -32.19 -14.54
C ARG A 252 21.36 -31.99 -13.86
N THR A 253 21.40 -31.15 -12.84
CA THR A 253 22.61 -30.87 -12.06
C THR A 253 22.25 -30.33 -10.68
N PRO A 254 23.08 -30.51 -9.64
CA PRO A 254 22.91 -29.80 -8.37
C PRO A 254 22.93 -28.27 -8.57
N VAL A 255 22.03 -27.57 -7.89
CA VAL A 255 21.89 -26.10 -7.96
C VAL A 255 21.55 -25.53 -6.58
N GLU A 256 21.80 -24.24 -6.40
CA GLU A 256 21.18 -23.46 -5.32
C GLU A 256 19.83 -22.94 -5.82
N PRO A 257 18.71 -23.23 -5.13
CA PRO A 257 17.39 -22.85 -5.61
C PRO A 257 17.12 -21.35 -5.43
N TRP A 258 16.25 -20.81 -6.28
CA TRP A 258 15.73 -19.45 -6.15
C TRP A 258 14.54 -19.41 -5.19
N SER A 259 14.50 -18.39 -4.34
CA SER A 259 13.35 -17.98 -3.53
C SER A 259 13.45 -16.48 -3.24
N ALA A 260 12.37 -15.87 -2.71
CA ALA A 260 12.43 -14.48 -2.24
C ALA A 260 13.38 -14.27 -1.04
N GLU A 261 13.74 -15.34 -0.32
CA GLU A 261 14.70 -15.33 0.78
C GLU A 261 16.16 -15.42 0.30
N SER A 262 16.38 -16.18 -0.77
CA SER A 262 17.68 -16.40 -1.40
C SER A 262 17.53 -16.37 -2.93
N PRO A 263 17.64 -15.18 -3.56
CA PRO A 263 17.35 -14.99 -4.98
C PRO A 263 18.53 -15.40 -5.87
N ARG A 264 18.92 -16.69 -5.82
CA ARG A 264 20.02 -17.21 -6.65
C ARG A 264 19.62 -17.24 -8.13
N LEU A 265 20.40 -16.54 -8.96
CA LEU A 265 20.23 -16.52 -10.42
C LEU A 265 21.46 -17.10 -11.14
N TYR A 266 21.20 -17.70 -12.30
CA TYR A 266 22.19 -18.28 -13.19
C TYR A 266 22.03 -17.71 -14.60
N ASP A 267 23.10 -17.17 -15.18
CA ASP A 267 23.07 -16.72 -16.57
C ASP A 267 22.97 -17.93 -17.51
N VAL A 268 21.92 -17.94 -18.33
CA VAL A 268 21.70 -18.89 -19.43
C VAL A 268 22.03 -18.19 -20.73
N VAL A 269 23.14 -18.58 -21.34
CA VAL A 269 23.66 -18.00 -22.57
C VAL A 269 23.28 -18.88 -23.75
N VAL A 270 22.51 -18.32 -24.69
CA VAL A 270 22.11 -18.97 -25.94
C VAL A 270 22.90 -18.34 -27.08
N ARG A 271 23.70 -19.14 -27.79
CA ARG A 271 24.55 -18.69 -28.90
C ARG A 271 24.12 -19.33 -30.21
N THR A 272 23.87 -18.51 -31.22
CA THR A 272 23.85 -18.93 -32.64
C THR A 272 25.08 -18.34 -33.35
N PRO A 273 25.34 -18.67 -34.61
CA PRO A 273 26.37 -17.97 -35.40
C PRO A 273 26.10 -16.47 -35.58
N GLY A 274 24.84 -16.02 -35.44
CA GLY A 274 24.41 -14.65 -35.71
C GLY A 274 24.14 -13.81 -34.47
N GLU A 275 23.74 -14.40 -33.34
CA GLU A 275 23.35 -13.67 -32.12
C GLU A 275 23.70 -14.47 -30.85
N THR A 276 24.15 -13.77 -29.82
CA THR A 276 24.22 -14.26 -28.43
C THR A 276 23.16 -13.55 -27.59
N VAL A 277 22.31 -14.32 -26.93
CA VAL A 277 21.32 -13.85 -25.96
C VAL A 277 21.64 -14.41 -24.58
N THR A 278 21.47 -13.60 -23.54
CA THR A 278 21.51 -14.04 -22.15
C THR A 278 20.17 -13.81 -21.48
N LEU A 279 19.67 -14.85 -20.81
CA LEU A 279 18.55 -14.84 -19.87
C LEU A 279 19.05 -15.24 -18.49
N ARG A 280 18.23 -15.07 -17.46
CA ARG A 280 18.53 -15.55 -16.10
C ARG A 280 17.57 -16.64 -15.68
N ALA A 281 18.12 -17.75 -15.20
CA ALA A 281 17.37 -18.83 -14.58
C ALA A 281 17.46 -18.73 -13.06
N GLY A 282 16.31 -18.77 -12.39
CA GLY A 282 16.20 -19.12 -10.98
C GLY A 282 15.55 -20.50 -10.86
N PHE A 283 16.30 -21.50 -10.40
CA PHE A 283 15.77 -22.86 -10.28
C PHE A 283 14.77 -22.93 -9.13
N ARG A 284 13.49 -23.12 -9.45
CA ARG A 284 12.42 -23.23 -8.46
C ARG A 284 11.24 -24.00 -9.01
N THR A 285 10.40 -24.53 -8.13
CA THR A 285 9.13 -25.18 -8.52
C THR A 285 8.00 -24.63 -7.68
N VAL A 286 6.95 -24.13 -8.36
CA VAL A 286 5.67 -23.81 -7.73
C VAL A 286 4.66 -24.89 -8.06
N ALA A 287 3.88 -25.28 -7.07
CA ALA A 287 2.85 -26.29 -7.22
C ALA A 287 1.71 -26.06 -6.22
N VAL A 288 0.52 -26.52 -6.58
CA VAL A 288 -0.59 -26.71 -5.64
C VAL A 288 -0.59 -28.18 -5.22
N VAL A 289 -0.35 -28.45 -3.94
CA VAL A 289 -0.32 -29.80 -3.36
C VAL A 289 -1.32 -29.85 -2.22
N ASP A 290 -2.33 -30.72 -2.33
CA ASP A 290 -3.38 -30.90 -1.31
C ASP A 290 -4.03 -29.58 -0.83
N GLY A 291 -4.28 -28.66 -1.77
CA GLY A 291 -4.89 -27.36 -1.49
C GLY A 291 -3.95 -26.30 -0.89
N VAL A 292 -2.64 -26.57 -0.85
CA VAL A 292 -1.61 -25.63 -0.39
C VAL A 292 -0.78 -25.16 -1.57
N LEU A 293 -0.62 -23.85 -1.72
CA LEU A 293 0.34 -23.27 -2.65
C LEU A 293 1.75 -23.44 -2.09
N THR A 294 2.65 -24.04 -2.86
CA THR A 294 4.01 -24.38 -2.41
C THR A 294 5.07 -23.80 -3.34
N LEU A 295 6.23 -23.51 -2.76
CA LEU A 295 7.47 -23.21 -3.46
C LEU A 295 8.55 -24.16 -2.95
N ASN A 296 9.23 -24.87 -3.84
CA ASN A 296 10.33 -25.78 -3.49
C ASN A 296 9.94 -26.77 -2.37
N GLY A 297 8.69 -27.23 -2.37
CA GLY A 297 8.13 -28.16 -1.38
C GLY A 297 7.66 -27.55 -0.06
N ALA A 298 7.91 -26.27 0.20
CA ALA A 298 7.43 -25.56 1.40
C ALA A 298 6.17 -24.74 1.11
N PRO A 299 5.24 -24.56 2.08
CA PRO A 299 4.11 -23.64 1.92
C PRO A 299 4.56 -22.22 1.58
N LEU A 300 3.97 -21.65 0.53
CA LEU A 300 4.23 -20.29 0.10
C LEU A 300 3.24 -19.34 0.77
N VAL A 301 3.77 -18.43 1.61
CA VAL A 301 2.99 -17.36 2.24
C VAL A 301 3.34 -16.02 1.61
N LEU A 302 2.38 -15.45 0.91
CA LEU A 302 2.44 -14.15 0.25
C LEU A 302 2.15 -13.05 1.28
N ARG A 303 3.20 -12.30 1.62
CA ARG A 303 3.15 -11.07 2.41
C ARG A 303 3.33 -9.94 1.42
N GLY A 304 2.27 -9.69 0.66
CA GLY A 304 2.33 -8.90 -0.55
C GLY A 304 1.69 -7.52 -0.42
N VAL A 305 1.90 -6.72 -1.46
CA VAL A 305 1.23 -5.44 -1.75
C VAL A 305 0.85 -5.39 -3.22
N ASN A 306 -0.25 -4.72 -3.55
CA ASN A 306 -0.56 -4.29 -4.92
C ASN A 306 0.31 -3.07 -5.25
N ARG A 307 0.73 -2.94 -6.51
CA ARG A 307 1.56 -1.82 -6.97
C ARG A 307 1.18 -1.44 -8.40
N HIS A 308 0.63 -0.25 -8.53
CA HIS A 308 0.61 0.48 -9.80
C HIS A 308 1.99 1.06 -10.19
N GLU A 309 2.21 1.28 -11.48
CA GLU A 309 3.36 2.02 -11.98
C GLU A 309 3.05 3.51 -11.98
N PHE A 310 3.57 4.28 -11.01
CA PHE A 310 3.30 5.72 -10.98
C PHE A 310 4.40 6.55 -10.30
N ALA A 311 4.60 7.76 -10.81
CA ALA A 311 5.41 8.84 -10.24
C ALA A 311 4.64 10.17 -10.31
N PRO A 312 4.77 11.08 -9.32
CA PRO A 312 3.92 12.28 -9.22
C PRO A 312 4.02 13.26 -10.39
N THR A 313 5.16 13.27 -11.11
CA THR A 313 5.42 14.16 -12.25
C THR A 313 5.34 13.47 -13.60
N ASP A 314 5.58 12.16 -13.63
CA ASP A 314 5.76 11.40 -14.88
C ASP A 314 4.64 10.39 -15.12
N GLY A 315 3.71 10.26 -14.17
CA GLY A 315 2.63 9.28 -14.22
C GLY A 315 3.25 7.89 -14.33
N ARG A 316 2.85 7.13 -15.35
CA ARG A 316 3.31 5.74 -15.53
C ARG A 316 4.64 5.60 -16.27
N ALA A 317 5.26 6.71 -16.67
CA ALA A 317 6.59 6.71 -17.27
C ALA A 317 7.70 6.63 -16.19
N VAL A 318 7.64 5.58 -15.36
CA VAL A 318 8.57 5.37 -14.24
C VAL A 318 9.94 4.86 -14.72
N THR A 319 11.01 5.32 -14.07
CA THR A 319 12.38 4.90 -14.39
C THR A 319 12.77 3.59 -13.68
N ARG A 320 13.83 2.93 -14.16
CA ARG A 320 14.39 1.75 -13.49
C ARG A 320 14.86 2.06 -12.06
N GLU A 321 15.39 3.26 -11.83
CA GLU A 321 15.84 3.73 -10.52
C GLU A 321 14.68 3.84 -9.53
N THR A 322 13.54 4.39 -9.97
CA THR A 322 12.32 4.47 -9.15
C THR A 322 11.78 3.08 -8.84
N MET A 323 11.74 2.18 -9.83
CA MET A 323 11.35 0.78 -9.61
C MET A 323 12.27 0.07 -8.59
N LEU A 324 13.58 0.29 -8.68
CA LEU A 324 14.54 -0.27 -7.73
C LEU A 324 14.31 0.28 -6.33
N ALA A 325 14.05 1.59 -6.19
CA ALA A 325 13.72 2.19 -4.90
C ALA A 325 12.47 1.56 -4.27
N ASP A 326 11.43 1.31 -5.06
CA ASP A 326 10.22 0.61 -4.62
C ASP A 326 10.54 -0.82 -4.14
N VAL A 327 11.26 -1.60 -4.94
CA VAL A 327 11.65 -2.98 -4.60
C VAL A 327 12.45 -3.04 -3.30
N LEU A 328 13.44 -2.14 -3.14
CA LEU A 328 14.24 -2.08 -1.92
C LEU A 328 13.41 -1.66 -0.71
N ALA A 329 12.51 -0.69 -0.86
CA ALA A 329 11.62 -0.26 0.20
C ALA A 329 10.64 -1.37 0.61
N MET A 330 10.12 -2.16 -0.33
CA MET A 330 9.33 -3.37 -0.05
C MET A 330 10.13 -4.36 0.79
N LYS A 331 11.35 -4.70 0.37
CA LYS A 331 12.24 -5.64 1.10
C LYS A 331 12.59 -5.13 2.49
N ARG A 332 12.87 -3.83 2.64
CA ARG A 332 13.09 -3.17 3.93
C ARG A 332 11.92 -3.39 4.87
N HIS A 333 10.68 -3.24 4.38
CA HIS A 333 9.45 -3.41 5.17
C HIS A 333 8.89 -4.83 5.14
N HIS A 334 9.74 -5.82 4.87
CA HIS A 334 9.44 -7.25 4.96
C HIS A 334 8.36 -7.77 4.00
N VAL A 335 8.02 -6.99 2.97
CA VAL A 335 7.20 -7.45 1.84
C VAL A 335 8.01 -8.49 1.06
N ASN A 336 7.37 -9.61 0.72
CA ASN A 336 7.99 -10.69 -0.06
C ASN A 336 7.31 -10.96 -1.40
N ALA A 337 6.20 -10.28 -1.68
CA ALA A 337 5.42 -10.48 -2.89
C ALA A 337 4.82 -9.17 -3.41
N VAL A 338 4.57 -9.10 -4.71
CA VAL A 338 3.89 -7.98 -5.36
C VAL A 338 2.90 -8.51 -6.41
N ARG A 339 1.73 -7.90 -6.48
CA ARG A 339 0.78 -8.07 -7.59
C ARG A 339 0.88 -6.84 -8.48
N THR A 340 0.99 -7.06 -9.79
CA THR A 340 1.17 -5.97 -10.77
C THR A 340 -0.19 -5.42 -11.18
N SER A 341 -0.85 -4.71 -10.25
CA SER A 341 -2.18 -4.14 -10.45
C SER A 341 -2.18 -3.06 -11.55
N HIS A 342 -3.00 -3.15 -12.61
CA HIS A 342 -3.67 -4.35 -13.13
C HIS A 342 -3.26 -4.60 -14.57
N TYR A 343 -1.95 -4.75 -14.76
CA TYR A 343 -1.33 -4.92 -16.06
C TYR A 343 0.12 -5.39 -15.97
N PRO A 344 0.68 -5.92 -17.07
CA PRO A 344 2.06 -6.34 -17.11
C PRO A 344 2.97 -5.12 -16.85
N PRO A 345 3.88 -5.21 -15.87
CA PRO A 345 4.72 -4.08 -15.50
C PRO A 345 5.75 -3.81 -16.60
N HIS A 346 6.51 -2.74 -16.46
CA HIS A 346 7.72 -2.52 -17.25
C HIS A 346 8.68 -3.71 -17.04
N PRO A 347 9.32 -4.26 -18.09
CA PRO A 347 10.17 -5.45 -17.98
C PRO A 347 11.27 -5.35 -16.91
N HIS A 348 11.91 -4.19 -16.78
CA HIS A 348 12.88 -3.91 -15.71
C HIS A 348 12.38 -4.22 -14.29
N PHE A 349 11.08 -4.07 -14.00
CA PHE A 349 10.54 -4.37 -12.68
C PHE A 349 10.61 -5.86 -12.36
N LEU A 350 10.36 -6.73 -13.36
CA LEU A 350 10.48 -8.18 -13.20
C LEU A 350 11.94 -8.60 -13.02
N ASP A 351 12.88 -7.99 -13.77
CA ASP A 351 14.33 -8.20 -13.56
C ASP A 351 14.74 -7.86 -12.12
N LEU A 352 14.23 -6.75 -11.57
CA LEU A 352 14.50 -6.33 -10.21
C LEU A 352 13.88 -7.28 -9.17
N CYS A 353 12.69 -7.80 -9.43
CA CYS A 353 12.05 -8.81 -8.56
C CYS A 353 12.83 -10.13 -8.56
N ASP A 354 13.39 -10.54 -9.70
CA ASP A 354 14.28 -11.69 -9.79
C ASP A 354 15.56 -11.47 -8.97
N GLU A 355 16.20 -10.31 -9.14
CA GLU A 355 17.48 -9.94 -8.52
C GLU A 355 17.39 -9.78 -6.99
N HIS A 356 16.32 -9.15 -6.51
CA HIS A 356 16.16 -8.81 -5.09
C HIS A 356 15.24 -9.77 -4.32
N GLY A 357 14.57 -10.68 -5.03
CA GLY A 357 13.72 -11.71 -4.46
C GLY A 357 12.37 -11.17 -3.99
N LEU A 358 11.44 -11.00 -4.92
CA LEU A 358 10.01 -10.81 -4.66
C LEU A 358 9.22 -11.82 -5.50
N TYR A 359 8.19 -12.42 -4.91
CA TYR A 359 7.23 -13.23 -5.67
C TYR A 359 6.26 -12.31 -6.41
N VAL A 360 6.00 -12.60 -7.69
CA VAL A 360 5.15 -11.76 -8.54
C VAL A 360 3.91 -12.54 -8.96
N VAL A 361 2.75 -11.92 -8.76
CA VAL A 361 1.53 -12.26 -9.52
C VAL A 361 1.50 -11.32 -10.70
N ASP A 362 1.85 -11.83 -11.88
CA ASP A 362 1.93 -11.04 -13.12
C ASP A 362 0.56 -11.06 -13.78
N GLU A 363 -0.01 -9.86 -13.94
CA GLU A 363 -1.42 -9.68 -14.28
C GLU A 363 -1.58 -9.12 -15.69
N ASN A 364 -2.49 -9.74 -16.44
CA ASN A 364 -2.84 -9.30 -17.78
C ASN A 364 -3.57 -7.96 -17.75
N ASP A 365 -3.36 -7.16 -18.79
CA ASP A 365 -3.98 -5.85 -18.98
C ASP A 365 -5.43 -6.04 -19.47
N LEU A 366 -6.32 -6.29 -18.51
CA LEU A 366 -7.75 -6.47 -18.70
C LEU A 366 -8.50 -6.00 -17.46
N GLU A 367 -9.24 -4.92 -17.59
CA GLU A 367 -10.23 -4.46 -16.62
C GLU A 367 -11.42 -3.80 -17.31
N THR A 368 -12.64 -4.16 -16.90
CA THR A 368 -13.89 -3.65 -17.50
C THR A 368 -14.88 -3.19 -16.42
N HIS A 369 -14.38 -2.58 -15.35
CA HIS A 369 -15.11 -2.36 -14.10
C HIS A 369 -16.42 -1.58 -14.33
N GLY A 370 -16.42 -0.55 -15.18
CA GLY A 370 -17.59 0.25 -15.49
C GLY A 370 -18.79 -0.50 -16.08
N PHE A 371 -18.61 -1.74 -16.55
CA PHE A 371 -19.73 -2.61 -16.95
C PHE A 371 -20.56 -3.11 -15.76
N GLU A 372 -20.05 -3.09 -14.54
CA GLU A 372 -20.81 -3.43 -13.33
C GLU A 372 -22.05 -2.55 -13.21
N LEU A 373 -21.91 -1.24 -13.47
CA LEU A 373 -23.00 -0.26 -13.46
C LEU A 373 -24.09 -0.55 -14.50
N LEU A 374 -23.77 -1.34 -15.52
CA LEU A 374 -24.69 -1.80 -16.56
C LEU A 374 -25.22 -3.22 -16.30
N GLY A 375 -24.90 -3.82 -15.15
CA GLY A 375 -25.20 -5.21 -14.82
C GLY A 375 -24.49 -6.19 -15.77
N TRP A 376 -23.23 -5.88 -16.12
CA TRP A 376 -22.35 -6.67 -16.99
C TRP A 376 -22.84 -6.89 -18.43
N ARG A 377 -23.87 -6.16 -18.87
CA ARG A 377 -24.44 -6.31 -20.22
C ARG A 377 -23.45 -5.86 -21.29
N GLY A 378 -23.17 -6.74 -22.24
CA GLY A 378 -22.29 -6.42 -23.38
C GLY A 378 -20.81 -6.31 -23.00
N ASN A 379 -20.43 -6.83 -21.83
CA ASN A 379 -19.06 -6.85 -21.35
C ASN A 379 -18.14 -7.60 -22.34
N PRO A 380 -16.98 -7.02 -22.73
CA PRO A 380 -15.94 -7.70 -23.52
C PRO A 380 -15.60 -9.13 -23.07
N THR A 381 -15.60 -9.41 -21.77
CA THR A 381 -15.25 -10.73 -21.23
C THR A 381 -16.23 -11.85 -21.63
N ASP A 382 -17.48 -11.52 -21.99
CA ASP A 382 -18.50 -12.48 -22.44
C ASP A 382 -18.93 -12.29 -23.91
N ASP A 383 -18.27 -11.40 -24.66
CA ASP A 383 -18.55 -11.18 -26.07
C ASP A 383 -17.49 -11.89 -26.95
N PRO A 384 -17.85 -12.93 -27.72
CA PRO A 384 -16.91 -13.68 -28.55
C PRO A 384 -16.19 -12.85 -29.62
N ARG A 385 -16.69 -11.65 -29.95
CA ARG A 385 -16.00 -10.74 -30.87
C ARG A 385 -14.67 -10.22 -30.31
N TRP A 386 -14.50 -10.24 -28.99
CA TRP A 386 -13.29 -9.81 -28.29
C TRP A 386 -12.28 -10.95 -28.06
N GLU A 387 -12.67 -12.21 -28.25
CA GLU A 387 -11.83 -13.38 -27.99
C GLU A 387 -10.42 -13.27 -28.61
N PRO A 388 -10.26 -12.94 -29.91
CA PRO A 388 -8.92 -12.91 -30.52
C PRO A 388 -8.00 -11.87 -29.89
N LEU A 389 -8.58 -10.76 -29.43
CA LEU A 389 -7.85 -9.65 -28.83
C LEU A 389 -7.46 -9.95 -27.38
N LEU A 390 -8.38 -10.49 -26.59
CA LEU A 390 -8.11 -10.85 -25.19
C LEU A 390 -7.11 -12.01 -25.09
N VAL A 391 -7.21 -13.00 -25.98
CA VAL A 391 -6.22 -14.10 -26.08
C VAL A 391 -4.84 -13.59 -26.53
N ASP A 392 -4.78 -12.61 -27.44
CA ASP A 392 -3.52 -11.98 -27.84
C ASP A 392 -2.83 -11.29 -26.64
N ARG A 393 -3.58 -10.54 -25.82
CA ARG A 393 -3.04 -9.85 -24.62
C ARG A 393 -2.35 -10.82 -23.65
N VAL A 394 -3.04 -11.88 -23.21
CA VAL A 394 -2.44 -12.88 -22.32
C VAL A 394 -1.27 -13.64 -22.97
N THR A 395 -1.37 -13.91 -24.28
CA THR A 395 -0.29 -14.59 -25.03
C THR A 395 0.98 -13.74 -25.06
N ARG A 396 0.84 -12.43 -25.30
CA ARG A 396 1.95 -11.48 -25.33
C ARG A 396 2.62 -11.34 -23.96
N MET A 397 1.84 -11.27 -22.88
CA MET A 397 2.35 -11.27 -21.50
C MET A 397 3.18 -12.53 -21.22
N VAL A 398 2.56 -13.72 -21.35
CA VAL A 398 3.23 -14.99 -21.00
C VAL A 398 4.49 -15.20 -21.85
N ARG A 399 4.45 -14.90 -23.16
CA ARG A 399 5.65 -15.03 -24.01
C ARG A 399 6.74 -14.03 -23.66
N ARG A 400 6.41 -12.84 -23.13
CA ARG A 400 7.42 -11.87 -22.67
C ARG A 400 8.08 -12.36 -21.39
N ASP A 401 7.29 -12.89 -20.45
CA ASP A 401 7.66 -12.92 -19.03
C ASP A 401 7.87 -14.32 -18.42
N ALA A 402 7.50 -15.40 -19.09
CA ALA A 402 7.54 -16.76 -18.51
C ALA A 402 8.92 -17.27 -18.03
N HIS A 403 10.00 -16.61 -18.46
CA HIS A 403 11.36 -16.92 -18.06
C HIS A 403 11.75 -16.36 -16.68
N HIS A 404 10.99 -15.38 -16.15
CA HIS A 404 11.26 -14.77 -14.85
C HIS A 404 10.93 -15.76 -13.70
N PRO A 405 11.90 -16.16 -12.86
CA PRO A 405 11.64 -16.99 -11.69
C PRO A 405 10.74 -16.30 -10.64
N ALA A 406 10.74 -14.97 -10.57
CA ALA A 406 9.91 -14.19 -9.67
C ALA A 406 8.41 -14.39 -9.90
N VAL A 407 7.97 -14.53 -11.15
CA VAL A 407 6.56 -14.73 -11.48
C VAL A 407 6.12 -16.09 -10.94
N VAL A 408 5.29 -16.13 -9.91
CA VAL A 408 4.81 -17.38 -9.30
C VAL A 408 3.41 -17.77 -9.75
N MET A 409 2.67 -16.86 -10.37
CA MET A 409 1.27 -17.01 -10.74
C MET A 409 0.92 -16.06 -11.89
N TRP A 410 0.03 -16.50 -12.78
CA TRP A 410 -0.52 -15.66 -13.85
C TRP A 410 -1.92 -15.19 -13.47
N SER A 411 -2.19 -13.89 -13.54
CA SER A 411 -3.54 -13.35 -13.36
C SER A 411 -4.16 -12.96 -14.70
N LEU A 412 -5.42 -13.33 -14.93
CA LEU A 412 -6.12 -13.10 -16.21
C LEU A 412 -6.61 -11.64 -16.39
N GLY A 413 -6.66 -10.87 -15.32
CA GLY A 413 -7.15 -9.48 -15.29
C GLY A 413 -7.74 -9.14 -13.92
N ASN A 414 -8.44 -8.02 -13.84
CA ASN A 414 -9.10 -7.51 -12.64
C ASN A 414 -10.53 -7.06 -12.97
N GLU A 415 -11.48 -7.24 -12.05
CA GLU A 415 -12.84 -6.67 -12.07
C GLU A 415 -13.55 -6.61 -13.45
N ALA A 416 -13.33 -7.64 -14.28
CA ALA A 416 -13.80 -7.68 -15.66
C ALA A 416 -15.00 -8.63 -15.85
N GLY A 417 -15.71 -8.96 -14.76
CA GLY A 417 -16.80 -9.94 -14.77
C GLY A 417 -16.36 -11.35 -15.16
N ALA A 418 -17.30 -12.22 -15.53
CA ALA A 418 -17.02 -13.57 -16.03
C ALA A 418 -17.64 -13.75 -17.43
N GLY A 419 -17.12 -14.70 -18.21
CA GLY A 419 -17.61 -14.96 -19.55
C GLY A 419 -16.73 -15.91 -20.35
N CYS A 420 -17.15 -16.20 -21.59
CA CYS A 420 -16.48 -17.16 -22.46
C CYS A 420 -14.99 -16.86 -22.72
N ASN A 421 -14.59 -15.59 -22.71
CA ASN A 421 -13.21 -15.19 -22.98
C ASN A 421 -12.26 -15.48 -21.80
N VAL A 422 -12.77 -15.59 -20.56
CA VAL A 422 -11.97 -16.04 -19.40
C VAL A 422 -11.46 -17.45 -19.63
N ALA A 423 -12.33 -18.35 -20.09
CA ALA A 423 -11.97 -19.73 -20.40
C ALA A 423 -10.92 -19.81 -21.52
N ALA A 424 -11.09 -19.01 -22.58
CA ALA A 424 -10.18 -18.95 -23.71
C ALA A 424 -8.78 -18.46 -23.30
N MET A 425 -8.72 -17.38 -22.50
CA MET A 425 -7.46 -16.86 -21.96
C MET A 425 -6.77 -17.88 -21.03
N ALA A 426 -7.51 -18.50 -20.10
CA ALA A 426 -6.96 -19.51 -19.21
C ALA A 426 -6.38 -20.70 -19.98
N ALA A 427 -7.07 -21.16 -21.04
CA ALA A 427 -6.58 -22.22 -21.91
C ALA A 427 -5.30 -21.81 -22.66
N ALA A 428 -5.22 -20.57 -23.15
CA ALA A 428 -4.03 -20.04 -23.80
C ALA A 428 -2.83 -19.98 -22.86
N VAL A 429 -3.02 -19.49 -21.62
CA VAL A 429 -1.97 -19.46 -20.60
C VAL A 429 -1.45 -20.88 -20.32
N ARG A 430 -2.34 -21.86 -20.09
CA ARG A 430 -1.94 -23.25 -19.81
C ARG A 430 -1.21 -23.93 -20.97
N ALA A 431 -1.55 -23.56 -22.21
CA ALA A 431 -0.87 -24.08 -23.39
C ALA A 431 0.55 -23.52 -23.54
N LEU A 432 0.80 -22.30 -23.07
CA LEU A 432 2.10 -21.64 -23.11
C LEU A 432 2.97 -21.99 -21.89
N ASP A 433 2.38 -22.06 -20.70
CA ASP A 433 3.07 -22.32 -19.44
C ASP A 433 2.19 -23.11 -18.47
N ALA A 434 2.54 -24.37 -18.26
CA ALA A 434 1.91 -25.24 -17.26
C ALA A 434 2.66 -25.27 -15.91
N THR A 435 3.73 -24.48 -15.76
CA THR A 435 4.59 -24.49 -14.55
C THR A 435 4.11 -23.55 -13.44
N ARG A 436 3.07 -22.75 -13.71
CA ARG A 436 2.50 -21.77 -12.78
C ARG A 436 0.97 -21.89 -12.72
N PRO A 437 0.36 -21.68 -11.54
CA PRO A 437 -1.10 -21.61 -11.40
C PRO A 437 -1.67 -20.35 -12.08
N VAL A 438 -2.92 -20.47 -12.53
CA VAL A 438 -3.74 -19.38 -13.08
C VAL A 438 -4.65 -18.81 -11.98
N HIS A 439 -4.75 -17.48 -11.91
CA HIS A 439 -5.56 -16.70 -10.98
C HIS A 439 -6.50 -15.76 -11.72
N TYR A 440 -7.70 -15.56 -11.16
CA TYR A 440 -8.63 -14.50 -11.54
C TYR A 440 -9.74 -14.43 -10.48
N GLU A 441 -9.92 -13.28 -9.82
CA GLU A 441 -10.95 -13.13 -8.76
C GLU A 441 -12.37 -13.22 -9.33
N GLY A 442 -12.60 -12.63 -10.51
CA GLY A 442 -13.91 -12.56 -11.14
C GLY A 442 -14.53 -13.93 -11.45
N ASP A 443 -13.72 -15.00 -11.55
CA ASP A 443 -14.20 -16.39 -11.61
C ASP A 443 -14.43 -16.95 -10.20
N ARG A 444 -15.53 -16.53 -9.57
CA ARG A 444 -15.94 -16.99 -8.23
C ARG A 444 -16.32 -18.47 -8.15
N THR A 445 -16.60 -19.10 -9.28
CA THR A 445 -16.83 -20.56 -9.36
C THR A 445 -15.54 -21.36 -9.40
N CYS A 446 -14.45 -20.65 -9.69
CA CYS A 446 -13.12 -21.14 -9.94
C CYS A 446 -13.03 -22.13 -11.11
N GLU A 447 -14.00 -22.18 -12.03
CA GLU A 447 -14.06 -23.18 -13.11
C GLU A 447 -12.77 -23.22 -13.95
N HIS A 448 -12.13 -22.08 -14.20
CA HIS A 448 -11.00 -21.96 -15.11
C HIS A 448 -9.65 -21.67 -14.43
N VAL A 449 -9.66 -21.33 -13.13
CA VAL A 449 -8.48 -20.94 -12.34
C VAL A 449 -8.01 -22.05 -11.40
N ASP A 450 -6.80 -21.91 -10.83
CA ASP A 450 -6.17 -22.88 -9.92
C ASP A 450 -6.14 -22.42 -8.45
N VAL A 451 -6.51 -21.16 -8.20
CA VAL A 451 -6.48 -20.52 -6.88
C VAL A 451 -7.82 -19.83 -6.64
N TYR A 452 -8.42 -20.08 -5.48
CA TYR A 452 -9.60 -19.34 -5.07
C TYR A 452 -9.17 -17.98 -4.52
N SER A 453 -9.76 -16.90 -5.00
CA SER A 453 -9.39 -15.54 -4.61
C SER A 453 -10.60 -14.68 -4.28
N ARG A 454 -10.39 -13.68 -3.41
CA ARG A 454 -11.37 -12.65 -3.06
C ARG A 454 -10.68 -11.32 -2.77
N MET A 455 -11.38 -10.24 -3.12
CA MET A 455 -11.08 -8.88 -2.71
C MET A 455 -11.90 -8.52 -1.46
N TYR A 456 -11.22 -7.97 -0.46
CA TYR A 456 -11.76 -7.41 0.78
C TYR A 456 -12.81 -8.24 1.56
N PRO A 457 -12.70 -9.58 1.67
CA PRO A 457 -13.59 -10.37 2.52
C PRO A 457 -13.39 -10.02 4.00
N THR A 458 -14.42 -10.11 4.84
CA THR A 458 -14.27 -9.98 6.30
C THR A 458 -13.34 -11.06 6.88
N ILE A 459 -12.72 -10.81 8.03
CA ILE A 459 -11.90 -11.80 8.74
C ILE A 459 -12.74 -13.07 9.04
N GLN A 460 -14.02 -12.91 9.35
CA GLN A 460 -14.95 -14.01 9.63
C GLN A 460 -15.24 -14.83 8.36
N GLU A 461 -15.41 -14.18 7.20
CA GLU A 461 -15.53 -14.86 5.89
C GLU A 461 -14.25 -15.65 5.58
N VAL A 462 -13.07 -15.04 5.75
CA VAL A 462 -11.79 -15.74 5.56
C VAL A 462 -11.65 -16.94 6.49
N ALA A 463 -12.09 -16.84 7.75
CA ALA A 463 -12.07 -17.95 8.67
C ALA A 463 -12.98 -19.10 8.23
N LEU A 464 -14.16 -18.81 7.65
CA LEU A 464 -15.04 -19.83 7.07
C LEU A 464 -14.38 -20.49 5.85
N ILE A 465 -13.79 -19.69 4.95
CA ILE A 465 -13.04 -20.19 3.79
C ILE A 465 -11.89 -21.09 4.25
N ALA A 466 -11.13 -20.69 5.28
CA ALA A 466 -10.02 -21.46 5.81
C ALA A 466 -10.41 -22.89 6.23
N ARG A 467 -11.64 -23.07 6.72
CA ARG A 467 -12.19 -24.36 7.16
C ARG A 467 -13.00 -25.08 6.09
N GLY A 468 -13.21 -24.48 4.93
CA GLY A 468 -14.09 -25.03 3.90
C GLY A 468 -15.56 -24.99 4.33
N GLU A 469 -15.96 -23.99 5.11
CA GLU A 469 -17.30 -23.80 5.68
C GLU A 469 -18.04 -22.58 5.09
N GLU A 470 -17.47 -21.92 4.07
CA GLU A 470 -18.11 -20.83 3.33
C GLU A 470 -19.40 -21.29 2.62
N ASP A 471 -20.26 -20.36 2.19
CA ASP A 471 -21.50 -20.72 1.49
C ASP A 471 -21.24 -21.57 0.22
N PRO A 472 -22.01 -22.66 0.01
CA PRO A 472 -21.77 -23.57 -1.10
C PRO A 472 -22.18 -22.99 -2.45
N LEU A 473 -21.42 -23.33 -3.49
CA LEU A 473 -21.84 -23.07 -4.86
C LEU A 473 -23.05 -23.95 -5.23
N PRO A 474 -23.92 -23.49 -6.15
CA PRO A 474 -25.01 -24.30 -6.68
C PRO A 474 -24.54 -25.59 -7.38
N ASP A 475 -23.37 -25.56 -8.02
CA ASP A 475 -22.74 -26.74 -8.62
C ASP A 475 -21.83 -27.43 -7.58
N ALA A 476 -22.21 -28.63 -7.18
CA ALA A 476 -21.50 -29.40 -6.15
C ALA A 476 -20.09 -29.86 -6.59
N VAL A 477 -19.85 -30.05 -7.88
CA VAL A 477 -18.53 -30.45 -8.42
C VAL A 477 -17.58 -29.26 -8.34
N LEU A 478 -18.03 -28.09 -8.78
CA LEU A 478 -17.25 -26.85 -8.66
C LEU A 478 -17.05 -26.46 -7.20
N ASP A 479 -18.06 -26.61 -6.33
CA ASP A 479 -17.93 -26.34 -4.90
C ASP A 479 -16.85 -27.21 -4.24
N THR A 480 -16.89 -28.52 -4.51
CA THR A 480 -15.89 -29.48 -4.00
C THR A 480 -14.49 -29.11 -4.48
N ARG A 481 -14.35 -28.73 -5.76
CA ARG A 481 -13.07 -28.32 -6.33
C ARG A 481 -12.56 -27.02 -5.72
N ARG A 482 -13.39 -25.97 -5.63
CA ARG A 482 -13.04 -24.68 -5.01
C ARG A 482 -12.60 -24.83 -3.56
N ARG A 483 -13.31 -25.64 -2.76
CA ARG A 483 -12.96 -25.91 -1.35
C ARG A 483 -11.64 -26.65 -1.16
N ALA A 484 -11.15 -27.32 -2.21
CA ALA A 484 -9.87 -28.01 -2.22
C ALA A 484 -8.71 -27.15 -2.78
N MET A 485 -8.97 -25.91 -3.21
CA MET A 485 -7.94 -24.99 -3.73
C MET A 485 -7.27 -24.17 -2.63
N PRO A 486 -6.02 -23.71 -2.82
CA PRO A 486 -5.46 -22.65 -2.01
C PRO A 486 -6.28 -21.37 -2.15
N PHE A 487 -6.24 -20.55 -1.10
CA PHE A 487 -6.92 -19.27 -1.06
C PHE A 487 -5.93 -18.11 -0.99
N VAL A 488 -6.15 -17.08 -1.81
CA VAL A 488 -5.34 -15.86 -1.85
C VAL A 488 -6.25 -14.64 -1.70
N LEU A 489 -5.84 -13.68 -0.90
CA LEU A 489 -6.46 -12.35 -0.88
C LEU A 489 -5.75 -11.50 -1.94
N CYS A 490 -6.30 -11.41 -3.16
CA CYS A 490 -5.67 -10.56 -4.19
C CYS A 490 -5.69 -9.08 -3.79
N GLU A 491 -6.64 -8.67 -2.96
CA GLU A 491 -6.69 -7.37 -2.29
C GLU A 491 -7.30 -7.50 -0.89
N TYR A 492 -6.66 -6.91 0.11
CA TYR A 492 -7.21 -6.79 1.46
C TYR A 492 -6.63 -5.57 2.18
N ALA A 493 -7.22 -5.20 3.32
CA ALA A 493 -6.72 -4.13 4.18
C ALA A 493 -6.43 -2.83 3.40
N HIS A 494 -7.47 -2.24 2.83
CA HIS A 494 -7.37 -1.00 2.05
C HIS A 494 -6.70 0.13 2.86
N ALA A 495 -5.62 0.68 2.33
CA ALA A 495 -4.67 1.56 3.01
C ALA A 495 -4.97 3.04 2.81
N MET A 496 -6.14 3.39 2.27
CA MET A 496 -6.56 4.77 2.05
C MET A 496 -6.50 5.63 3.29
N GLY A 497 -5.75 6.72 3.14
CA GLY A 497 -5.59 7.72 4.18
C GLY A 497 -4.93 7.17 5.44
N ASN A 498 -5.57 7.38 6.59
CA ASN A 498 -5.10 6.83 7.86
C ASN A 498 -5.61 5.39 8.02
N GLY A 499 -4.85 4.45 7.48
CA GLY A 499 -5.12 3.03 7.49
C GLY A 499 -3.94 2.22 6.96
N PRO A 500 -4.08 0.89 6.83
CA PRO A 500 -5.23 0.09 7.25
C PRO A 500 -5.15 -0.31 8.74
N GLY A 501 -6.29 -0.46 9.39
CA GLY A 501 -6.46 -1.17 10.66
C GLY A 501 -6.76 -2.66 10.47
N GLY A 502 -6.52 -3.48 11.50
CA GLY A 502 -7.04 -4.87 11.54
C GLY A 502 -6.19 -5.94 10.85
N LEU A 503 -4.99 -5.60 10.36
CA LEU A 503 -4.07 -6.53 9.66
C LEU A 503 -3.83 -7.86 10.39
N THR A 504 -3.74 -7.81 11.73
CA THR A 504 -3.37 -8.96 12.55
C THR A 504 -4.32 -10.15 12.46
N GLY A 505 -5.63 -9.90 12.34
CA GLY A 505 -6.62 -10.98 12.29
C GLY A 505 -6.49 -11.84 11.04
N TYR A 506 -6.24 -11.22 9.87
CA TYR A 506 -5.96 -11.97 8.64
C TYR A 506 -4.68 -12.79 8.74
N LEU A 507 -3.61 -12.20 9.28
CA LEU A 507 -2.31 -12.86 9.35
C LEU A 507 -2.28 -14.02 10.34
N ASP A 508 -3.04 -13.93 11.44
CA ASP A 508 -3.20 -15.04 12.36
C ASP A 508 -3.92 -16.23 11.69
N LEU A 509 -4.95 -15.98 10.87
CA LEU A 509 -5.62 -17.03 10.10
C LEU A 509 -4.65 -17.69 9.10
N VAL A 510 -3.87 -16.89 8.37
CA VAL A 510 -2.87 -17.40 7.41
C VAL A 510 -1.84 -18.30 8.09
N GLU A 511 -1.46 -17.96 9.31
CA GLU A 511 -0.51 -18.74 10.10
C GLU A 511 -1.05 -20.07 10.64
N ASP A 512 -2.35 -20.13 10.91
CA ASP A 512 -3.02 -21.28 11.50
C ASP A 512 -3.61 -22.23 10.45
N HIS A 513 -3.76 -21.78 9.20
CA HIS A 513 -4.37 -22.53 8.11
C HIS A 513 -3.51 -22.55 6.83
N PRO A 514 -2.77 -23.64 6.54
CA PRO A 514 -1.88 -23.73 5.37
C PRO A 514 -2.56 -23.54 4.00
N ARG A 515 -3.87 -23.72 3.91
CA ARG A 515 -4.67 -23.45 2.70
C ARG A 515 -4.66 -21.96 2.34
N LEU A 516 -4.55 -21.07 3.32
CA LEU A 516 -4.49 -19.63 3.11
C LEU A 516 -3.05 -19.24 2.75
N ALA A 517 -2.83 -18.80 1.52
CA ALA A 517 -1.50 -18.44 1.01
C ALA A 517 -1.15 -16.97 1.27
N GLY A 518 -1.88 -16.26 2.13
CA GLY A 518 -1.69 -14.82 2.37
C GLY A 518 -2.38 -13.96 1.31
N GLY A 519 -1.78 -12.81 0.97
CA GLY A 519 -2.40 -11.86 0.07
C GLY A 519 -1.61 -10.57 -0.15
N PHE A 520 -2.30 -9.59 -0.73
CA PHE A 520 -1.73 -8.32 -1.16
C PHE A 520 -2.53 -7.14 -0.60
N VAL A 521 -1.87 -6.30 0.20
CA VAL A 521 -2.46 -5.06 0.71
C VAL A 521 -2.73 -4.10 -0.46
N TRP A 522 -3.87 -3.40 -0.46
CA TRP A 522 -4.18 -2.34 -1.42
C TRP A 522 -3.92 -0.95 -0.81
N GLU A 523 -2.97 -0.15 -1.26
CA GLU A 523 -1.86 -0.50 -2.16
C GLU A 523 -0.52 0.17 -1.78
N TRP A 524 0.48 0.15 -2.66
CA TRP A 524 1.86 0.53 -2.33
C TRP A 524 2.06 2.04 -2.08
N PHE A 525 1.45 2.94 -2.85
CA PHE A 525 1.60 4.39 -2.65
C PHE A 525 0.44 5.20 -3.23
N ASP A 526 0.22 6.40 -2.67
CA ASP A 526 -0.79 7.35 -3.14
C ASP A 526 -0.46 7.87 -4.54
N HIS A 527 -1.47 7.96 -5.40
CA HIS A 527 -1.33 8.48 -6.77
C HIS A 527 -1.56 10.00 -6.87
N GLY A 528 -1.07 10.77 -5.90
CA GLY A 528 -1.15 12.23 -5.97
C GLY A 528 -0.22 12.83 -7.04
N ILE A 529 -0.77 13.57 -8.01
CA ILE A 529 0.03 14.26 -9.05
C ILE A 529 0.60 15.56 -8.49
N ALA A 530 1.90 15.78 -8.65
CA ALA A 530 2.54 17.01 -8.20
C ALA A 530 2.00 18.23 -8.96
N THR A 531 1.60 19.27 -8.23
CA THR A 531 1.02 20.50 -8.78
C THR A 531 1.31 21.68 -7.84
N ARG A 532 0.82 22.87 -8.19
CA ARG A 532 1.03 24.11 -7.43
C ARG A 532 -0.26 24.88 -7.25
N THR A 533 -0.39 25.53 -6.09
CA THR A 533 -1.43 26.54 -5.84
C THR A 533 -1.24 27.76 -6.76
N PRO A 534 -2.25 28.65 -6.90
CA PRO A 534 -2.13 29.88 -7.68
C PRO A 534 -0.97 30.80 -7.25
N ASP A 535 -0.55 30.74 -5.99
CA ASP A 535 0.60 31.48 -5.43
C ASP A 535 1.92 30.69 -5.43
N GLY A 536 1.91 29.44 -5.91
CA GLY A 536 3.11 28.65 -6.22
C GLY A 536 3.53 27.61 -5.19
N GLU A 537 2.75 27.42 -4.11
CA GLU A 537 3.01 26.40 -3.09
C GLU A 537 2.81 24.99 -3.69
N PRO A 538 3.79 24.07 -3.56
CA PRO A 538 3.67 22.72 -4.09
C PRO A 538 2.71 21.87 -3.25
N TYR A 539 1.88 21.07 -3.91
CA TYR A 539 1.06 20.04 -3.28
C TYR A 539 0.81 18.87 -4.24
N TYR A 540 0.17 17.81 -3.76
CA TYR A 540 -0.23 16.66 -4.55
C TYR A 540 -1.74 16.69 -4.78
N GLY A 541 -2.15 16.86 -6.03
CA GLY A 541 -3.54 16.88 -6.43
C GLY A 541 -4.10 15.49 -6.70
N TYR A 542 -5.39 15.32 -6.45
CA TYR A 542 -6.16 14.11 -6.71
C TYR A 542 -7.37 14.45 -7.60
N GLY A 543 -8.31 13.52 -7.82
CA GLY A 543 -9.43 13.73 -8.74
C GLY A 543 -10.20 15.01 -8.48
N GLY A 544 -10.45 15.78 -9.54
CA GLY A 544 -11.16 17.06 -9.49
C GLY A 544 -10.26 18.28 -9.36
N ASP A 545 -8.98 18.12 -8.99
CA ASP A 545 -8.01 19.23 -8.94
C ASP A 545 -7.50 19.64 -10.34
N PHE A 546 -7.83 18.88 -11.39
CA PHE A 546 -7.41 19.14 -12.77
C PHE A 546 -8.58 19.59 -13.66
N GLY A 547 -9.74 19.89 -13.08
CA GLY A 547 -10.90 20.46 -13.77
C GLY A 547 -11.74 19.43 -14.52
N GLU A 548 -11.68 18.16 -14.10
CA GLU A 548 -12.52 17.09 -14.60
C GLU A 548 -14.00 17.31 -14.21
N ASP A 549 -14.91 17.04 -15.13
CA ASP A 549 -16.36 17.07 -14.82
C ASP A 549 -16.81 15.81 -14.06
N LEU A 550 -16.10 14.69 -14.24
CA LEU A 550 -16.37 13.39 -13.64
C LEU A 550 -15.09 12.91 -12.94
N HIS A 551 -15.17 12.65 -11.64
CA HIS A 551 -14.04 12.16 -10.86
C HIS A 551 -14.47 11.46 -9.56
N ASP A 552 -13.59 10.61 -9.04
CA ASP A 552 -13.79 9.89 -7.77
C ASP A 552 -12.96 10.48 -6.60
N GLY A 553 -12.41 11.68 -6.79
CA GLY A 553 -11.87 12.50 -5.70
C GLY A 553 -10.63 11.88 -5.06
N THR A 554 -10.69 11.68 -3.73
CA THR A 554 -9.56 11.20 -2.92
C THR A 554 -9.33 9.70 -3.03
N PHE A 555 -10.20 8.95 -3.70
CA PHE A 555 -10.13 7.48 -3.74
C PHE A 555 -8.79 6.94 -4.28
N ILE A 556 -8.08 7.74 -5.10
CA ILE A 556 -6.75 7.45 -5.63
C ILE A 556 -5.58 7.64 -4.63
N ALA A 557 -5.87 8.06 -3.40
CA ALA A 557 -4.91 8.24 -2.30
C ALA A 557 -5.03 7.08 -1.30
N ASP A 558 -4.73 5.89 -1.80
CA ASP A 558 -4.95 4.57 -1.21
C ASP A 558 -3.67 3.82 -0.83
N GLY A 559 -2.57 4.54 -0.63
CA GLY A 559 -1.23 3.96 -0.48
C GLY A 559 -0.67 3.86 0.94
N LEU A 560 0.22 2.88 1.12
CA LEU A 560 1.12 2.76 2.28
C LEU A 560 2.26 3.80 2.29
N LEU A 561 2.55 4.42 1.15
CA LEU A 561 3.44 5.57 1.04
C LEU A 561 2.66 6.80 0.56
N LEU A 562 3.05 7.97 1.03
CA LEU A 562 2.64 9.23 0.44
C LEU A 562 3.22 9.40 -0.98
N PRO A 563 2.74 10.34 -1.82
CA PRO A 563 3.17 10.47 -3.22
C PRO A 563 4.70 10.65 -3.40
N ASP A 564 5.37 11.23 -2.40
CA ASP A 564 6.82 11.43 -2.37
C ASP A 564 7.62 10.21 -1.85
N ARG A 565 6.95 9.07 -1.64
CA ARG A 565 7.48 7.83 -1.05
C ARG A 565 7.83 7.95 0.43
N THR A 566 7.31 8.95 1.14
CA THR A 566 7.39 8.98 2.61
C THR A 566 6.55 7.83 3.19
N PRO A 567 7.12 6.97 4.05
CA PRO A 567 6.38 5.93 4.76
C PRO A 567 5.20 6.48 5.55
N SER A 568 4.01 5.94 5.32
CA SER A 568 2.88 6.18 6.23
C SER A 568 3.03 5.35 7.51
N PRO A 569 2.34 5.72 8.60
CA PRO A 569 2.21 4.87 9.78
C PRO A 569 1.66 3.47 9.45
N GLY A 570 0.79 3.37 8.44
CA GLY A 570 0.27 2.10 7.93
C GLY A 570 1.37 1.17 7.40
N LEU A 571 2.40 1.71 6.72
CA LEU A 571 3.55 0.90 6.27
C LEU A 571 4.39 0.37 7.45
N LEU A 572 4.55 1.18 8.50
CA LEU A 572 5.28 0.75 9.69
C LEU A 572 4.52 -0.34 10.45
N GLU A 573 3.20 -0.22 10.55
CA GLU A 573 2.33 -1.26 11.10
C GLU A 573 2.40 -2.55 10.27
N LEU A 574 2.35 -2.43 8.94
CA LEU A 574 2.51 -3.56 8.04
C LEU A 574 3.87 -4.23 8.23
N ALA A 575 4.96 -3.47 8.32
CA ALA A 575 6.29 -4.01 8.56
C ALA A 575 6.34 -4.78 9.89
N ALA A 576 5.79 -4.23 10.97
CA ALA A 576 5.69 -4.93 12.25
C ALA A 576 4.87 -6.22 12.13
N ALA A 577 3.78 -6.19 11.38
CA ALA A 577 2.91 -7.34 11.15
C ALA A 577 3.56 -8.43 10.28
N TYR A 578 4.32 -8.04 9.25
CA TYR A 578 5.01 -8.92 8.29
C TYR A 578 6.37 -9.43 8.76
N ALA A 579 6.88 -8.90 9.89
CA ALA A 579 8.18 -9.24 10.44
C ALA A 579 8.53 -10.74 10.34
N PRO A 580 9.70 -11.09 9.77
CA PRO A 580 10.09 -12.47 9.55
C PRO A 580 10.42 -13.22 10.85
N VAL A 581 10.79 -12.51 11.92
CA VAL A 581 10.87 -13.08 13.27
C VAL A 581 9.73 -12.51 14.09
N ARG A 582 8.63 -13.25 14.20
CA ARG A 582 7.47 -12.81 14.97
C ARG A 582 7.82 -12.83 16.45
N VAL A 583 7.48 -11.74 17.14
CA VAL A 583 7.56 -11.63 18.60
C VAL A 583 6.20 -11.17 19.11
N ARG A 584 5.55 -11.96 19.96
CA ARG A 584 4.25 -11.59 20.56
C ARG A 584 4.16 -12.01 22.02
N ALA A 585 3.18 -11.45 22.73
CA ALA A 585 2.87 -11.91 24.08
C ALA A 585 2.58 -13.42 24.08
N GLY A 586 3.24 -14.16 24.97
CA GLY A 586 3.00 -15.59 25.17
C GLY A 586 1.75 -15.84 26.01
N ALA A 587 1.36 -17.12 26.14
CA ALA A 587 0.16 -17.52 26.88
C ALA A 587 0.27 -17.25 28.39
N ARG A 588 1.50 -17.12 28.92
CA ARG A 588 1.77 -16.88 30.33
C ARG A 588 2.19 -15.42 30.58
N PRO A 589 1.81 -14.80 31.70
CA PRO A 589 2.31 -13.47 32.06
C PRO A 589 3.84 -13.41 32.07
N GLY A 590 4.41 -12.32 31.52
CA GLY A 590 5.86 -12.12 31.47
C GLY A 590 6.60 -13.03 30.47
N THR A 591 5.89 -13.58 29.48
CA THR A 591 6.48 -14.43 28.44
C THR A 591 6.27 -13.86 27.04
N LEU A 592 7.22 -14.14 26.15
CA LEU A 592 7.16 -13.80 24.74
C LEU A 592 7.28 -15.07 23.91
N GLU A 593 6.38 -15.24 22.93
CA GLU A 593 6.49 -16.25 21.88
C GLU A 593 7.30 -15.67 20.72
N LEU A 594 8.29 -16.45 20.27
CA LEU A 594 9.08 -16.22 19.09
C LEU A 594 8.69 -17.23 18.02
N ARG A 595 8.55 -16.80 16.77
CA ARG A 595 8.37 -17.69 15.62
C ARG A 595 9.26 -17.26 14.46
N ASN A 596 9.98 -18.20 13.89
CA ASN A 596 10.62 -18.01 12.60
C ASN A 596 9.57 -18.17 11.49
N ARG A 597 9.33 -17.11 10.71
CA ARG A 597 8.36 -17.12 9.60
C ARG A 597 9.01 -17.28 8.21
N TYR A 598 10.33 -17.47 8.16
CA TYR A 598 11.01 -17.91 6.95
C TYR A 598 10.68 -19.37 6.64
N ALA A 599 10.54 -19.68 5.35
CA ALA A 599 10.32 -21.02 4.85
C ALA A 599 11.64 -21.81 4.66
N PHE A 600 12.74 -21.12 4.35
CA PHE A 600 14.02 -21.77 4.02
C PHE A 600 15.18 -21.32 4.92
N THR A 601 15.06 -20.16 5.57
CA THR A 601 16.16 -19.51 6.31
C THR A 601 16.02 -19.66 7.83
N SER A 602 17.10 -20.05 8.52
CA SER A 602 17.15 -20.01 10.00
C SER A 602 17.34 -18.59 10.52
N THR A 603 17.07 -18.31 11.79
CA THR A 603 17.33 -16.96 12.37
C THR A 603 18.78 -16.70 12.76
N ALA A 604 19.75 -17.48 12.26
CA ALA A 604 21.16 -17.34 12.60
C ALA A 604 21.75 -15.97 12.22
N HIS A 605 21.18 -15.29 11.22
CA HIS A 605 21.52 -13.93 10.80
C HIS A 605 20.99 -12.84 11.74
N ALA A 606 20.21 -13.19 12.76
CA ALA A 606 19.66 -12.27 13.74
C ALA A 606 20.29 -12.43 15.13
N ARG A 607 20.23 -11.36 15.93
CA ARG A 607 20.42 -11.34 17.38
C ARG A 607 19.09 -11.01 18.04
N LEU A 608 18.73 -11.74 19.09
CA LEU A 608 17.56 -11.44 19.89
C LEU A 608 18.00 -10.57 21.06
N VAL A 609 17.81 -9.26 20.93
CA VAL A 609 18.13 -8.27 21.97
C VAL A 609 16.86 -7.92 22.74
N TRP A 610 16.98 -7.71 24.05
CA TRP A 610 15.84 -7.33 24.88
C TRP A 610 16.19 -6.16 25.80
N THR A 611 15.17 -5.37 26.12
CA THR A 611 15.21 -4.28 27.10
C THR A 611 14.04 -4.41 28.06
N LEU A 612 14.28 -4.14 29.34
CA LEU A 612 13.25 -3.89 30.34
C LEU A 612 13.17 -2.37 30.53
N VAL A 613 12.03 -1.81 30.17
CA VAL A 613 11.75 -0.37 30.21
C VAL A 613 10.83 -0.09 31.38
N ALA A 614 11.22 0.80 32.29
CA ALA A 614 10.36 1.28 33.38
C ALA A 614 10.43 2.81 33.47
N ASP A 615 9.29 3.46 33.58
CA ASP A 615 9.16 4.94 33.50
C ASP A 615 9.84 5.53 32.24
N GLY A 616 9.85 4.76 31.15
CA GLY A 616 10.47 5.16 29.88
C GLY A 616 11.98 4.96 29.80
N ASP A 617 12.64 4.64 30.91
CA ASP A 617 14.08 4.39 30.97
C ASP A 617 14.39 2.89 30.83
N VAL A 618 15.49 2.54 30.15
CA VAL A 618 15.99 1.16 30.11
C VAL A 618 16.66 0.85 31.44
N VAL A 619 16.06 -0.07 32.20
CA VAL A 619 16.53 -0.44 33.55
C VAL A 619 17.31 -1.76 33.56
N ALA A 620 17.14 -2.57 32.51
CA ALA A 620 17.98 -3.73 32.22
C ALA A 620 17.93 -4.04 30.72
N GLU A 621 18.98 -4.64 30.20
CA GLU A 621 19.06 -5.08 28.81
C GLU A 621 19.95 -6.32 28.67
N GLY A 622 19.82 -7.02 27.55
CA GLY A 622 20.66 -8.18 27.26
C GLY A 622 20.28 -8.87 25.95
N GLU A 623 20.76 -10.10 25.79
CA GLU A 623 20.49 -10.95 24.63
C GLU A 623 19.92 -12.30 25.05
N VAL A 624 19.13 -12.89 24.16
CA VAL A 624 18.68 -14.29 24.24
C VAL A 624 19.49 -15.09 23.21
N ASP A 625 20.32 -16.02 23.67
CA ASP A 625 21.08 -16.90 22.78
C ASP A 625 20.18 -18.02 22.25
N ARG A 626 19.51 -17.75 21.13
CA ARG A 626 18.64 -18.72 20.46
C ARG A 626 18.63 -18.50 18.96
N VAL A 627 18.77 -19.61 18.22
CA VAL A 627 18.57 -19.69 16.78
C VAL A 627 17.38 -20.60 16.53
N LEU A 628 16.45 -20.15 15.69
CA LEU A 628 15.25 -20.87 15.32
C LEU A 628 15.44 -21.44 13.91
N ALA A 629 15.16 -22.73 13.73
CA ALA A 629 15.03 -23.33 12.41
C ALA A 629 13.82 -22.72 11.66
N PRO A 630 13.71 -22.87 10.32
CA PRO A 630 12.51 -22.49 9.58
C PRO A 630 11.23 -23.03 10.23
N ASP A 631 10.20 -22.18 10.35
CA ASP A 631 8.92 -22.44 11.03
C ASP A 631 9.00 -22.82 12.54
N GLU A 632 10.18 -22.79 13.17
CA GLU A 632 10.30 -23.12 14.59
C GLU A 632 9.65 -22.04 15.48
N ARG A 633 8.95 -22.49 16.53
CA ARG A 633 8.40 -21.67 17.59
C ARG A 633 9.13 -21.88 18.92
N ALA A 634 9.20 -20.82 19.71
CA ALA A 634 9.89 -20.80 20.99
C ALA A 634 9.16 -19.88 21.97
N GLU A 635 9.17 -20.22 23.26
CA GLU A 635 8.75 -19.28 24.32
C GLU A 635 9.96 -18.88 25.15
N VAL A 636 10.08 -17.59 25.47
CA VAL A 636 11.10 -17.03 26.36
C VAL A 636 10.39 -16.33 27.52
N ARG A 637 10.92 -16.50 28.73
CA ARG A 637 10.34 -15.92 29.95
C ARG A 637 11.31 -14.93 30.55
N LEU A 638 10.83 -13.75 30.93
CA LEU A 638 11.69 -12.73 31.55
C LEU A 638 12.39 -13.25 32.81
N ALA A 639 11.68 -14.07 33.61
CA ALA A 639 12.23 -14.68 34.82
C ALA A 639 13.40 -15.65 34.53
N ASP A 640 13.43 -16.32 33.38
CA ASP A 640 14.56 -17.19 33.01
C ASP A 640 15.77 -16.37 32.54
N VAL A 641 15.50 -15.20 31.95
CA VAL A 641 16.53 -14.30 31.40
C VAL A 641 17.21 -13.49 32.51
N LEU A 642 16.44 -12.96 33.46
CA LEU A 642 16.96 -12.16 34.58
C LEU A 642 17.24 -12.98 35.85
N GLY A 643 16.64 -14.16 36.00
CA GLY A 643 16.76 -14.99 37.19
C GLY A 643 16.38 -14.23 38.46
N ASP A 644 17.16 -14.44 39.52
CA ASP A 644 16.98 -13.81 40.84
C ASP A 644 17.10 -12.27 40.80
N ARG A 645 17.66 -11.68 39.73
CA ARG A 645 17.81 -10.22 39.60
C ARG A 645 16.51 -9.52 39.23
N LEU A 646 15.48 -10.23 38.75
CA LEU A 646 14.25 -9.60 38.27
C LEU A 646 13.57 -8.76 39.37
N ASP A 647 13.41 -9.34 40.55
CA ASP A 647 12.76 -8.68 41.68
C ASP A 647 13.58 -7.47 42.16
N ASP A 648 14.91 -7.60 42.22
CA ASP A 648 15.82 -6.51 42.60
C ASP A 648 15.78 -5.35 41.59
N VAL A 649 15.78 -5.66 40.28
CA VAL A 649 15.69 -4.65 39.21
C VAL A 649 14.35 -3.93 39.30
N LEU A 650 13.24 -4.66 39.42
CA LEU A 650 11.92 -4.05 39.54
C LEU A 650 11.75 -3.25 40.85
N ALA A 651 12.32 -3.71 41.96
CA ALA A 651 12.29 -3.01 43.25
C ALA A 651 13.12 -1.72 43.26
N ALA A 652 14.13 -1.60 42.40
CA ALA A 652 14.94 -0.40 42.23
C ALA A 652 14.26 0.69 41.38
N THR A 653 13.16 0.35 40.70
CA THR A 653 12.36 1.30 39.90
C THR A 653 11.19 1.85 40.72
N ASP A 654 10.57 2.95 40.25
CA ASP A 654 9.35 3.46 40.86
C ASP A 654 8.26 2.35 40.86
N PRO A 655 7.75 1.93 42.03
CA PRO A 655 6.75 0.87 42.13
C PRO A 655 5.42 1.23 41.48
N THR A 656 5.19 2.51 41.17
CA THR A 656 3.99 3.01 40.47
C THR A 656 4.18 3.08 38.95
N ALA A 657 5.40 2.98 38.44
CA ALA A 657 5.67 3.03 37.01
C ALA A 657 5.35 1.70 36.31
N ALA A 658 4.81 1.81 35.10
CA ALA A 658 4.69 0.68 34.19
C ALA A 658 6.08 0.12 33.87
N ALA A 659 6.18 -1.21 33.79
CA ALA A 659 7.40 -1.87 33.31
C ALA A 659 7.07 -2.77 32.12
N TRP A 660 7.80 -2.60 31.02
CA TRP A 660 7.62 -3.30 29.75
C TRP A 660 8.87 -4.10 29.41
N TRP A 661 8.69 -5.36 29.03
CA TRP A 661 9.76 -6.15 28.45
C TRP A 661 9.61 -6.15 26.94
N VAL A 662 10.58 -5.55 26.24
CA VAL A 662 10.63 -5.42 24.79
C VAL A 662 11.72 -6.35 24.27
N LEU A 663 11.40 -7.15 23.26
CA LEU A 663 12.36 -8.02 22.57
C LEU A 663 12.34 -7.70 21.08
N ARG A 664 13.54 -7.60 20.50
CA ARG A 664 13.76 -7.32 19.08
C ARG A 664 14.70 -8.35 18.47
N ALA A 665 14.37 -8.81 17.28
CA ALA A 665 15.29 -9.48 16.39
C ALA A 665 16.00 -8.41 15.56
N VAL A 666 17.30 -8.21 15.78
CA VAL A 666 18.11 -7.25 15.02
C VAL A 666 19.08 -8.00 14.11
N PRO A 667 19.36 -7.49 12.90
CA PRO A 667 20.36 -8.10 12.03
C PRO A 667 21.74 -8.19 12.69
N ARG A 668 22.49 -9.26 12.42
CA ARG A 668 23.92 -9.35 12.76
C ARG A 668 24.79 -8.45 11.89
N ASP A 669 24.38 -8.25 10.64
CA ASP A 669 25.02 -7.31 9.73
C ASP A 669 24.53 -5.88 10.05
N PRO A 670 25.40 -4.98 10.54
CA PRO A 670 25.02 -3.60 10.84
C PRO A 670 24.65 -2.78 9.59
N GLY A 671 24.96 -3.27 8.39
CA GLY A 671 24.58 -2.65 7.11
C GLY A 671 23.23 -3.12 6.55
N ALA A 672 22.54 -4.04 7.24
CA ALA A 672 21.25 -4.55 6.78
C ALA A 672 20.18 -3.45 6.77
N ASP A 673 19.48 -3.35 5.65
CA ASP A 673 18.45 -2.35 5.42
C ASP A 673 17.08 -2.81 5.96
N VAL A 674 16.83 -2.50 7.24
CA VAL A 674 15.59 -2.84 7.97
C VAL A 674 15.06 -1.63 8.73
N PRO A 675 13.78 -1.60 9.15
CA PRO A 675 13.23 -0.46 9.87
C PRO A 675 13.92 -0.32 11.22
N ALA A 676 14.38 0.89 11.56
CA ALA A 676 15.37 1.11 12.61
C ALA A 676 14.96 0.58 14.00
N HIS A 677 13.72 0.81 14.45
CA HIS A 677 13.24 0.36 15.77
C HIS A 677 12.56 -1.01 15.76
N LEU A 678 12.14 -1.51 14.59
CA LEU A 678 11.46 -2.81 14.43
C LEU A 678 12.43 -3.96 14.11
N GLY A 679 13.55 -3.66 13.44
CA GLY A 679 14.54 -4.65 13.02
C GLY A 679 13.95 -5.70 12.08
N LEU A 680 14.25 -6.98 12.34
CA LEU A 680 13.63 -8.15 11.70
C LEU A 680 12.36 -8.63 12.42
N GLY A 681 11.93 -7.88 13.45
CA GLY A 681 10.76 -8.14 14.24
C GLY A 681 10.91 -7.67 15.68
N ALA A 682 9.84 -7.11 16.23
CA ALA A 682 9.80 -6.58 17.59
C ALA A 682 8.47 -6.95 18.26
N GLY A 683 8.50 -7.09 19.58
CA GLY A 683 7.31 -7.34 20.37
C GLY A 683 7.57 -7.07 21.84
N GLN A 684 6.49 -6.98 22.62
CA GLN A 684 6.57 -6.54 23.99
C GLN A 684 5.46 -7.11 24.88
N VAL A 685 5.73 -7.14 26.18
CA VAL A 685 4.72 -7.44 27.21
C VAL A 685 4.84 -6.48 28.38
N LEU A 686 3.68 -6.07 28.90
CA LEU A 686 3.59 -5.31 30.15
C LEU A 686 3.80 -6.26 31.32
N VAL A 687 4.89 -6.08 32.07
CA VAL A 687 5.26 -6.94 33.21
C VAL A 687 4.82 -6.36 34.55
N ARG A 688 4.67 -5.04 34.64
CA ARG A 688 4.06 -4.36 35.80
C ARG A 688 3.11 -3.27 35.31
N GLN A 689 1.86 -3.32 35.78
CA GLN A 689 0.87 -2.28 35.50
C GLN A 689 1.28 -0.96 36.18
N PRO A 690 1.04 0.20 35.54
CA PRO A 690 1.18 1.47 36.24
C PRO A 690 0.17 1.57 37.38
N ALA A 691 0.56 2.17 38.49
CA ALA A 691 -0.34 2.50 39.58
C ALA A 691 -0.73 3.98 39.50
N ALA A 692 -2.00 4.27 39.74
CA ALA A 692 -2.47 5.65 39.78
C ALA A 692 -1.74 6.43 40.89
N PRO A 693 -1.39 7.71 40.65
CA PRO A 693 -0.84 8.53 41.71
C PRO A 693 -1.89 8.68 42.83
N PRO A 694 -1.46 8.82 44.10
CA PRO A 694 -2.39 9.00 45.22
C PRO A 694 -3.34 10.17 44.95
N ARG A 695 -4.64 9.97 45.13
CA ARG A 695 -5.64 11.04 44.94
C ARG A 695 -5.29 12.24 45.82
N ALA A 696 -5.26 13.42 45.22
CA ALA A 696 -5.11 14.67 45.93
C ALA A 696 -6.15 14.82 47.05
N THR A 697 -5.76 15.45 48.16
CA THR A 697 -6.66 15.77 49.30
C THR A 697 -6.71 17.25 49.62
N GLY A 698 -5.95 18.09 48.92
CA GLY A 698 -5.93 19.53 49.14
C GLY A 698 -7.19 20.23 48.61
N SER A 699 -7.39 21.45 49.09
CA SER A 699 -8.60 22.24 48.83
C SER A 699 -8.36 23.33 47.81
N ALA A 700 -9.37 23.58 46.98
CA ALA A 700 -9.43 24.76 46.13
C ALA A 700 -9.51 26.06 46.95
N VAL A 701 -8.99 27.15 46.39
CA VAL A 701 -9.04 28.50 46.98
C VAL A 701 -9.96 29.37 46.13
N THR A 702 -10.94 30.03 46.75
CA THR A 702 -11.78 31.01 46.03
C THR A 702 -10.97 32.21 45.58
N VAL A 703 -11.07 32.59 44.30
CA VAL A 703 -10.39 33.76 43.72
C VAL A 703 -11.39 34.53 42.87
N GLY A 704 -11.82 35.71 43.34
CA GLY A 704 -12.91 36.45 42.71
C GLY A 704 -14.22 35.66 42.77
N ASP A 705 -14.85 35.46 41.62
CA ASP A 705 -16.01 34.57 41.41
C ASP A 705 -15.64 33.14 41.00
N GLY A 706 -14.34 32.87 40.80
CA GLY A 706 -13.79 31.59 40.41
C GLY A 706 -13.09 30.82 41.54
N ARG A 707 -12.34 29.78 41.15
CA ARG A 707 -11.54 28.95 42.06
C ARG A 707 -10.13 28.77 41.52
N ARG A 708 -9.14 28.66 42.40
CA ARG A 708 -7.79 28.24 42.07
C ARG A 708 -7.52 26.86 42.67
N VAL A 709 -7.12 25.92 41.83
CA VAL A 709 -6.78 24.55 42.18
C VAL A 709 -5.34 24.30 41.78
N GLY A 710 -4.40 24.46 42.73
CA GLY A 710 -2.96 24.43 42.43
C GLY A 710 -2.62 25.45 41.32
N PRO A 711 -2.07 25.00 40.16
CA PRO A 711 -1.71 25.88 39.06
C PRO A 711 -2.87 26.19 38.09
N VAL A 712 -4.08 25.69 38.38
CA VAL A 712 -5.25 25.83 37.50
C VAL A 712 -6.19 26.91 38.06
N GLU A 713 -6.55 27.87 37.22
CA GLU A 713 -7.57 28.88 37.52
C GLU A 713 -8.87 28.47 36.81
N LEU A 714 -9.94 28.29 37.58
CA LEU A 714 -11.29 27.97 37.15
C LEU A 714 -12.18 29.21 37.26
N ASP A 715 -13.05 29.44 36.28
CA ASP A 715 -14.08 30.47 36.37
C ASP A 715 -15.26 30.06 37.29
N ALA A 716 -16.30 30.91 37.37
CA ALA A 716 -17.49 30.65 38.18
C ALA A 716 -18.25 29.37 37.76
N THR A 717 -18.10 28.93 36.51
CA THR A 717 -18.71 27.71 35.95
C THR A 717 -17.84 26.46 36.17
N GLY A 718 -16.68 26.61 36.81
CA GLY A 718 -15.73 25.52 37.06
C GLY A 718 -14.92 25.12 35.83
N ARG A 719 -14.95 25.93 34.76
CA ARG A 719 -14.16 25.73 33.55
C ARG A 719 -12.75 26.32 33.74
N PRO A 720 -11.67 25.61 33.34
CA PRO A 720 -10.33 26.18 33.41
C PRO A 720 -10.15 27.31 32.40
N VAL A 721 -9.62 28.43 32.88
CA VAL A 721 -9.30 29.64 32.09
C VAL A 721 -7.79 29.90 32.00
N ARG A 722 -7.00 29.38 32.95
CA ARG A 722 -5.53 29.35 32.89
C ARG A 722 -4.97 28.08 33.52
N ILE A 723 -3.88 27.57 32.96
CA ILE A 723 -3.08 26.46 33.52
C ILE A 723 -1.61 26.89 33.46
N GLY A 724 -0.94 26.99 34.61
CA GLY A 724 0.49 27.35 34.65
C GLY A 724 0.81 28.72 34.07
N GLY A 725 -0.16 29.65 34.11
CA GLY A 725 -0.02 30.95 33.47
C GLY A 725 -0.34 30.98 31.97
N THR A 726 -0.56 29.84 31.31
CA THR A 726 -1.04 29.76 29.92
C THR A 726 -2.57 29.88 29.87
N ALA A 727 -3.11 30.71 28.99
CA ALA A 727 -4.55 30.88 28.86
C ALA A 727 -5.21 29.67 28.17
N VAL A 728 -6.42 29.31 28.61
CA VAL A 728 -7.19 28.19 28.08
C VAL A 728 -8.32 28.72 27.19
N ARG A 729 -8.30 28.39 25.90
CA ARG A 729 -9.34 28.79 24.93
C ARG A 729 -10.55 27.87 24.94
N LEU A 730 -10.35 26.58 25.21
CA LEU A 730 -11.38 25.55 25.27
C LEU A 730 -10.97 24.46 26.25
N ALA A 731 -11.92 23.95 27.01
CA ALA A 731 -11.75 22.78 27.86
C ALA A 731 -13.11 22.10 28.04
N ARG A 732 -13.27 20.89 27.52
CA ARG A 732 -14.54 20.13 27.57
C ARG A 732 -14.29 18.65 27.29
N VAL A 733 -15.30 17.83 27.56
CA VAL A 733 -15.32 16.46 27.04
C VAL A 733 -15.53 16.50 25.53
N ASP A 734 -14.85 15.60 24.82
CA ASP A 734 -15.05 15.39 23.39
C ASP A 734 -15.34 13.91 23.09
N ALA A 735 -16.07 13.69 22.00
CA ALA A 735 -16.44 12.38 21.49
C ALA A 735 -16.35 12.28 19.96
N TRP A 736 -15.79 13.30 19.31
CA TRP A 736 -15.64 13.39 17.86
C TRP A 736 -14.17 13.45 17.45
N ARG A 737 -13.88 13.16 16.18
CA ARG A 737 -12.58 13.36 15.53
C ARG A 737 -12.81 13.85 14.11
N ALA A 738 -11.82 14.52 13.51
CA ALA A 738 -11.83 14.77 12.07
C ALA A 738 -11.89 13.42 11.33
N PRO A 739 -12.95 13.12 10.56
CA PRO A 739 -13.12 11.78 9.98
C PRO A 739 -11.92 11.37 9.15
N THR A 740 -11.50 10.11 9.30
CA THR A 740 -10.62 9.45 8.34
C THR A 740 -11.39 9.09 7.07
N ASP A 741 -10.69 8.76 5.99
CA ASP A 741 -11.35 8.27 4.77
C ASP A 741 -12.17 6.98 5.03
N ASN A 742 -11.68 6.10 5.90
CA ASN A 742 -12.42 4.94 6.39
C ASN A 742 -13.66 5.33 7.22
N ASP A 743 -13.62 6.42 7.99
CA ASP A 743 -14.80 6.88 8.73
C ASP A 743 -15.88 7.45 7.76
N ARG A 744 -15.45 8.13 6.70
CA ARG A 744 -16.31 8.79 5.70
C ARG A 744 -17.04 7.78 4.81
N ILE A 745 -16.39 6.66 4.50
CA ILE A 745 -16.92 5.63 3.60
C ILE A 745 -17.65 4.56 4.42
N ARG A 746 -18.82 4.14 3.94
CA ARG A 746 -19.57 3.04 4.54
C ARG A 746 -18.94 1.71 4.13
N SER A 747 -18.53 0.90 5.12
CA SER A 747 -18.12 -0.49 4.90
C SER A 747 -19.16 -1.26 4.09
N TRP A 748 -18.70 -2.17 3.24
CA TRP A 748 -19.57 -3.05 2.43
C TRP A 748 -20.48 -3.96 3.29
N TYR A 749 -20.11 -4.16 4.55
CA TYR A 749 -20.77 -5.06 5.49
C TYR A 749 -21.66 -4.34 6.51
N ASP A 750 -21.59 -3.01 6.56
CA ASP A 750 -22.31 -2.19 7.53
C ASP A 750 -23.47 -1.41 6.93
N ALA A 751 -24.47 -1.13 7.78
CA ALA A 751 -25.67 -0.40 7.39
C ALA A 751 -25.41 1.11 7.22
N ILE A 752 -24.49 1.69 8.00
CA ILE A 752 -24.12 3.11 8.00
C ILE A 752 -22.61 3.22 8.24
N GLY A 753 -21.95 4.27 7.71
CA GLY A 753 -20.56 4.56 8.02
C GLY A 753 -20.39 5.19 9.41
N ASP A 754 -19.17 5.18 9.95
CA ASP A 754 -18.89 5.73 11.28
C ASP A 754 -19.11 7.25 11.33
N ALA A 755 -18.66 8.00 10.33
CA ALA A 755 -18.89 9.45 10.27
C ALA A 755 -20.39 9.79 10.18
N ASP A 756 -21.17 8.99 9.45
CA ASP A 756 -22.63 9.15 9.40
C ASP A 756 -23.28 8.88 10.76
N ALA A 757 -22.83 7.85 11.49
CA ALA A 757 -23.30 7.57 12.84
C ALA A 757 -22.97 8.73 13.79
N TRP A 758 -21.78 9.31 13.68
CA TRP A 758 -21.35 10.45 14.50
C TRP A 758 -22.13 11.72 14.16
N GLU A 759 -22.44 11.94 12.89
CA GLU A 759 -23.24 13.06 12.43
C GLU A 759 -24.69 12.96 12.91
N GLN A 760 -25.30 11.77 12.86
CA GLN A 760 -26.62 11.50 13.43
C GLN A 760 -26.65 11.71 14.95
N ALA A 761 -25.56 11.40 15.65
CA ALA A 761 -25.39 11.68 17.07
C ALA A 761 -25.07 13.16 17.38
N GLY A 762 -24.81 13.98 16.34
CA GLY A 762 -24.46 15.40 16.46
C GLY A 762 -23.07 15.64 17.05
N LEU A 763 -22.15 14.67 16.96
CA LEU A 763 -20.83 14.72 17.61
C LEU A 763 -19.92 15.81 17.02
N SER A 764 -20.11 16.21 15.77
CA SER A 764 -19.42 17.37 15.19
C SER A 764 -19.89 18.73 15.78
N ARG A 765 -20.94 18.73 16.60
CA ARG A 765 -21.62 19.91 17.18
C ARG A 765 -21.89 19.75 18.67
N LEU A 766 -20.88 19.32 19.43
CA LEU A 766 -21.03 19.15 20.87
C LEU A 766 -21.22 20.50 21.59
N HIS A 767 -22.25 20.53 22.44
CA HIS A 767 -22.54 21.61 23.37
C HIS A 767 -22.45 21.10 24.80
N GLU A 768 -21.88 21.92 25.68
CA GLU A 768 -21.85 21.66 27.11
C GLU A 768 -22.91 22.49 27.82
N ARG A 769 -23.67 21.85 28.69
CA ARG A 769 -24.53 22.50 29.69
C ARG A 769 -24.00 22.15 31.07
N VAL A 770 -23.53 23.15 31.81
CA VAL A 770 -23.17 22.98 33.22
C VAL A 770 -24.45 22.92 34.06
N ASP A 771 -24.61 21.83 34.82
CA ASP A 771 -25.77 21.59 35.66
C ASP A 771 -25.52 22.07 37.11
N ASP A 772 -24.31 21.88 37.64
CA ASP A 772 -23.95 22.30 39.00
C ASP A 772 -22.42 22.48 39.16
N VAL A 773 -22.03 23.38 40.07
CA VAL A 773 -20.64 23.62 40.48
C VAL A 773 -20.60 23.72 42.01
N THR A 774 -20.10 22.68 42.66
CA THR A 774 -20.09 22.57 44.12
C THR A 774 -18.71 22.29 44.68
N ASP A 775 -18.43 22.87 45.85
CA ASP A 775 -17.25 22.54 46.63
C ASP A 775 -17.59 21.38 47.58
N VAL A 776 -17.01 20.20 47.34
CA VAL A 776 -17.27 18.98 48.12
C VAL A 776 -15.95 18.48 48.71
N ASP A 777 -15.82 18.53 50.04
CA ASP A 777 -14.62 18.12 50.79
C ASP A 777 -13.32 18.73 50.20
N GLY A 778 -13.38 20.03 49.90
CA GLY A 778 -12.28 20.81 49.32
C GLY A 778 -12.09 20.67 47.81
N ALA A 779 -12.75 19.73 47.15
CA ALA A 779 -12.71 19.60 45.68
C ALA A 779 -13.72 20.52 45.01
N VAL A 780 -13.36 21.05 43.84
CA VAL A 780 -14.36 21.66 42.93
C VAL A 780 -14.94 20.54 42.07
N VAL A 781 -16.23 20.30 42.23
CA VAL A 781 -16.99 19.30 41.48
C VAL A 781 -17.90 20.03 40.51
N VAL A 782 -17.74 19.74 39.23
CA VAL A 782 -18.61 20.23 38.15
C VAL A 782 -19.38 19.05 37.61
N THR A 783 -20.71 19.14 37.62
CA THR A 783 -21.54 18.20 36.86
C THR A 783 -22.11 18.92 35.65
N SER A 784 -21.93 18.33 34.47
CA SER A 784 -22.41 18.88 33.21
C SER A 784 -22.97 17.78 32.32
N ARG A 785 -23.57 18.20 31.22
CA ARG A 785 -23.99 17.32 30.13
C ARG A 785 -23.41 17.83 28.83
N VAL A 786 -22.69 16.98 28.12
CA VAL A 786 -22.15 17.25 26.78
C VAL A 786 -22.97 16.46 25.77
N ALA A 787 -23.59 17.14 24.80
CA ALA A 787 -24.45 16.50 23.81
C ALA A 787 -24.40 17.22 22.47
N GLY A 788 -24.61 16.46 21.40
CA GLY A 788 -24.69 16.99 20.04
C GLY A 788 -25.97 17.78 19.80
N ALA A 789 -25.88 18.87 19.03
CA ALA A 789 -27.07 19.57 18.56
C ALA A 789 -27.98 18.65 17.74
N ALA A 790 -29.31 18.78 17.94
CA ALA A 790 -30.35 18.00 17.28
C ALA A 790 -30.38 16.48 17.61
N SER A 791 -29.70 16.05 18.67
CA SER A 791 -29.71 14.67 19.16
C SER A 791 -30.18 14.57 20.62
N ASP A 792 -30.73 13.42 21.02
CA ASP A 792 -31.05 13.11 22.42
C ASP A 792 -29.93 12.32 23.14
N CYS A 793 -28.92 11.84 22.41
CA CYS A 793 -27.74 11.20 22.99
C CYS A 793 -26.77 12.23 23.56
N GLY A 794 -26.02 11.83 24.59
CA GLY A 794 -25.04 12.70 25.23
C GLY A 794 -24.30 12.00 26.35
N LEU A 795 -23.31 12.69 26.90
CA LEU A 795 -22.50 12.24 28.02
C LEU A 795 -22.85 13.10 29.23
N ARG A 796 -23.32 12.47 30.30
CA ARG A 796 -23.28 13.09 31.63
C ARG A 796 -21.83 13.09 32.08
N VAL A 797 -21.35 14.25 32.47
CA VAL A 797 -19.95 14.50 32.83
C VAL A 797 -19.90 14.91 34.30
N ARG A 798 -18.98 14.30 35.03
CA ARG A 798 -18.59 14.76 36.36
C ARG A 798 -17.09 15.01 36.36
N THR A 799 -16.72 16.26 36.55
CA THR A 799 -15.34 16.71 36.63
C THR A 799 -15.02 17.06 38.07
N THR A 800 -13.95 16.49 38.62
CA THR A 800 -13.48 16.76 39.98
C THR A 800 -12.06 17.30 39.94
N TRP A 801 -11.89 18.53 40.41
CA TRP A 801 -10.60 19.19 40.56
C TRP A 801 -10.14 19.18 42.02
N ARG A 802 -8.90 18.79 42.27
CA ARG A 802 -8.30 18.81 43.61
C ARG A 802 -6.86 19.31 43.58
N THR A 803 -6.49 20.07 44.61
CA THR A 803 -5.12 20.58 44.77
C THR A 803 -4.23 19.51 45.39
N VAL A 804 -3.08 19.26 44.77
CA VAL A 804 -1.98 18.52 45.41
C VAL A 804 -1.10 19.51 46.17
N ASP A 805 -0.61 20.53 45.47
CA ASP A 805 0.16 21.67 46.00
C ASP A 805 0.00 22.89 45.08
N GLU A 806 0.77 23.97 45.29
CA GLU A 806 0.67 25.21 44.48
C GLU A 806 1.03 25.01 43.00
N ARG A 807 1.81 23.97 42.66
CA ARG A 807 2.28 23.68 41.30
C ARG A 807 1.59 22.46 40.68
N THR A 808 0.78 21.73 41.43
CA THR A 808 0.22 20.45 41.02
C THR A 808 -1.28 20.33 41.34
N ALA A 809 -2.08 19.88 40.37
CA ALA A 809 -3.51 19.61 40.52
C ALA A 809 -3.91 18.27 39.89
N ASP A 810 -4.90 17.62 40.48
CA ASP A 810 -5.56 16.44 39.92
C ASP A 810 -6.88 16.85 39.27
N LEU A 811 -7.11 16.29 38.09
CA LEU A 811 -8.36 16.30 37.35
C LEU A 811 -8.86 14.85 37.27
N VAL A 812 -10.11 14.61 37.65
CA VAL A 812 -10.83 13.35 37.36
C VAL A 812 -12.05 13.70 36.52
N VAL A 813 -12.19 13.07 35.35
CA VAL A 813 -13.37 13.20 34.49
C VAL A 813 -14.07 11.84 34.43
N GLU A 814 -15.33 11.81 34.81
CA GLU A 814 -16.20 10.64 34.77
C GLU A 814 -17.30 10.87 33.72
N LEU A 815 -17.40 9.95 32.76
CA LEU A 815 -18.35 10.01 31.65
C LEU A 815 -19.39 8.91 31.83
N THR A 816 -20.66 9.25 31.65
CA THR A 816 -21.77 8.29 31.61
C THR A 816 -22.65 8.57 30.39
N PRO A 817 -22.77 7.64 29.43
CA PRO A 817 -23.61 7.85 28.26
C PRO A 817 -25.10 7.87 28.65
N GLU A 818 -25.84 8.74 28.00
CA GLU A 818 -27.28 8.92 28.12
C GLU A 818 -27.93 8.94 26.73
N GLY A 819 -29.23 8.67 26.67
CA GLY A 819 -30.01 8.70 25.43
C GLY A 819 -29.80 7.46 24.55
N ARG A 820 -30.27 7.52 23.30
CA ARG A 820 -30.13 6.43 22.33
C ARG A 820 -29.05 6.78 21.31
N TRP A 821 -27.98 6.02 21.32
CA TRP A 821 -26.86 6.22 20.40
C TRP A 821 -27.08 5.48 19.07
N PRO A 822 -26.79 6.11 17.92
CA PRO A 822 -26.96 5.49 16.60
C PRO A 822 -25.85 4.48 16.26
N GLY A 823 -24.68 4.58 16.89
CA GLY A 823 -23.53 3.73 16.59
C GLY A 823 -22.35 3.93 17.54
N THR A 824 -21.16 3.91 16.97
CA THR A 824 -19.86 4.11 17.63
C THR A 824 -19.68 5.56 18.08
N VAL A 825 -18.61 5.82 18.82
CA VAL A 825 -18.08 7.18 19.08
C VAL A 825 -16.65 7.25 18.58
N ALA A 826 -16.22 8.42 18.11
CA ALA A 826 -14.85 8.58 17.62
C ALA A 826 -13.81 8.48 18.73
N ARG A 827 -14.15 8.98 19.92
CA ARG A 827 -13.31 8.97 21.12
C ARG A 827 -14.16 9.15 22.38
N LEU A 828 -13.56 8.94 23.55
CA LEU A 828 -14.10 9.36 24.85
C LEU A 828 -12.95 9.98 25.65
N GLY A 829 -12.95 11.30 25.78
CA GLY A 829 -11.85 12.00 26.42
C GLY A 829 -12.12 13.45 26.76
N TRP A 830 -11.03 14.16 27.09
CA TRP A 830 -11.06 15.58 27.44
C TRP A 830 -10.18 16.38 26.49
N LEU A 831 -10.81 17.33 25.80
CA LEU A 831 -10.16 18.26 24.88
C LEU A 831 -9.77 19.54 25.61
N LEU A 832 -8.52 19.96 25.43
CA LEU A 832 -7.93 21.18 25.98
C LEU A 832 -7.27 21.99 24.85
N ALA A 833 -7.60 23.27 24.71
CA ALA A 833 -6.92 24.19 23.79
C ALA A 833 -6.20 25.29 24.59
N LEU A 834 -4.87 25.33 24.50
CA LEU A 834 -4.01 26.28 25.21
C LEU A 834 -3.51 27.36 24.26
N GLU A 835 -3.52 28.63 24.66
CA GLU A 835 -2.93 29.71 23.85
C GLU A 835 -1.42 29.51 23.69
N GLN A 836 -1.00 29.24 22.46
CA GLN A 836 0.38 28.95 22.11
C GLN A 836 0.59 29.32 20.63
N PRO A 837 1.05 30.55 20.34
CA PRO A 837 1.22 31.03 18.96
C PRO A 837 2.11 30.11 18.12
N ASP A 838 3.22 29.63 18.68
CA ASP A 838 4.17 28.73 18.03
C ASP A 838 3.86 27.26 18.40
N ALA A 839 2.60 26.83 18.24
CA ALA A 839 2.16 25.51 18.68
C ALA A 839 2.89 24.35 17.98
N GLY A 840 3.28 24.50 16.71
CA GLY A 840 4.01 23.49 15.94
C GLY A 840 5.40 23.18 16.50
N ASP A 841 6.08 24.19 17.06
CA ASP A 841 7.43 24.09 17.62
C ASP A 841 7.46 23.53 19.06
N VAL A 842 6.29 23.35 19.70
CA VAL A 842 6.22 22.82 21.06
C VAL A 842 6.81 21.43 21.10
N LEU A 843 7.85 21.25 21.90
CA LEU A 843 8.43 19.94 22.17
C LEU A 843 7.51 19.16 23.12
N VAL A 844 7.31 17.88 22.82
CA VAL A 844 6.54 16.91 23.61
C VAL A 844 7.45 15.74 23.93
N ASP A 845 7.85 15.61 25.20
CA ASP A 845 8.43 14.36 25.72
C ASP A 845 7.30 13.48 26.23
N TRP A 846 7.27 12.19 25.91
CA TRP A 846 6.31 11.29 26.52
C TRP A 846 6.87 9.92 26.85
N THR A 847 6.20 9.26 27.79
CA THR A 847 6.47 7.89 28.22
C THR A 847 5.23 7.06 27.94
N GLY A 848 5.36 6.10 27.03
CA GLY A 848 4.25 5.31 26.50
C GLY A 848 4.65 4.56 25.24
N LEU A 849 3.68 4.26 24.38
CA LEU A 849 3.95 3.65 23.08
C LEU A 849 4.39 4.72 22.06
N GLY A 850 5.31 4.36 21.17
CA GLY A 850 5.84 5.25 20.14
C GLY A 850 6.98 4.62 19.32
N PRO A 851 7.71 5.42 18.52
CA PRO A 851 7.59 6.88 18.39
C PRO A 851 6.39 7.32 17.52
N ASP A 852 5.96 6.47 16.59
CA ASP A 852 4.91 6.76 15.60
C ASP A 852 3.49 6.67 16.19
N GLU A 853 2.50 7.09 15.39
CA GLU A 853 1.09 7.05 15.79
C GLU A 853 0.58 5.61 15.98
N SER A 854 -0.42 5.45 16.84
CA SER A 854 -1.06 4.16 17.09
C SER A 854 -2.53 4.31 17.48
N TYR A 855 -3.32 3.34 17.08
CA TYR A 855 -4.77 3.25 17.29
C TYR A 855 -5.15 1.88 17.88
N ALA A 856 -6.46 1.64 18.07
CA ALA A 856 -6.97 0.41 18.68
C ALA A 856 -6.49 -0.86 17.94
N ASP A 857 -6.48 -0.81 16.62
CA ASP A 857 -6.25 -1.88 15.64
C ASP A 857 -5.03 -1.65 14.72
N SER A 858 -4.21 -0.64 15.00
CA SER A 858 -2.91 -0.36 14.37
C SER A 858 -1.92 0.08 15.46
N ARG A 859 -1.11 -0.83 16.00
CA ARG A 859 -0.30 -0.59 17.22
C ARG A 859 0.95 -1.45 17.37
N LEU A 860 1.17 -2.44 16.52
CA LEU A 860 2.33 -3.33 16.58
C LEU A 860 3.64 -2.58 16.40
N ALA A 861 3.65 -1.52 15.59
CA ALA A 861 4.84 -0.70 15.36
C ALA A 861 5.21 0.20 16.55
N ALA A 862 4.28 0.42 17.49
CA ALA A 862 4.47 1.31 18.63
C ALA A 862 5.02 0.55 19.85
N LEU A 863 6.30 0.79 20.16
CA LEU A 863 7.01 0.15 21.26
C LEU A 863 7.01 1.04 22.51
N ALA A 864 7.06 0.40 23.68
CA ALA A 864 7.14 1.09 24.96
C ALA A 864 8.51 1.74 25.13
N GLY A 865 8.51 3.01 25.51
CA GLY A 865 9.73 3.79 25.65
C GLY A 865 9.48 5.20 26.17
N ARG A 866 10.56 5.97 26.19
CA ARG A 866 10.52 7.43 26.26
C ARG A 866 10.81 7.98 24.87
N TRP A 867 9.95 8.89 24.43
CA TRP A 867 9.97 9.44 23.09
C TRP A 867 9.88 10.96 23.14
N GLN A 868 10.29 11.61 22.05
CA GLN A 868 10.29 13.06 21.96
C GLN A 868 10.04 13.50 20.51
N HIS A 869 9.09 14.41 20.32
CA HIS A 869 8.80 15.07 19.03
C HIS A 869 8.36 16.51 19.26
N THR A 870 8.50 17.36 18.25
CA THR A 870 7.71 18.60 18.18
C THR A 870 6.28 18.27 17.80
N VAL A 871 5.33 19.17 18.08
CA VAL A 871 3.93 18.99 17.65
C VAL A 871 3.83 18.84 16.14
N ASP A 872 4.63 19.55 15.35
CA ASP A 872 4.69 19.37 13.89
C ASP A 872 5.16 17.97 13.49
N ALA A 873 6.16 17.42 14.19
CA ALA A 873 6.66 16.07 13.93
C ALA A 873 5.70 14.95 14.43
N LEU A 874 4.72 15.29 15.27
CA LEU A 874 3.64 14.36 15.63
C LEU A 874 2.59 14.23 14.52
N GLN A 875 2.58 15.12 13.52
CA GLN A 875 1.58 15.11 12.46
C GLN A 875 2.02 14.23 11.29
N THR A 876 1.11 13.38 10.83
CA THR A 876 1.21 12.75 9.51
C THR A 876 0.57 13.66 8.46
N ARG A 877 1.32 14.04 7.42
CA ARG A 877 0.84 14.91 6.32
C ARG A 877 0.17 14.08 5.22
N TYR A 878 -0.95 13.44 5.54
CA TYR A 878 -1.76 12.69 4.57
C TYR A 878 -2.16 13.55 3.37
N THR A 879 -2.21 12.95 2.16
CA THR A 879 -2.61 13.63 0.92
C THR A 879 -3.96 14.35 1.08
N HIS A 880 -4.92 13.70 1.73
CA HIS A 880 -6.14 14.31 2.23
C HIS A 880 -6.07 14.47 3.77
N PRO A 881 -6.16 15.70 4.31
CA PRO A 881 -6.14 15.94 5.75
C PRO A 881 -7.25 15.19 6.51
N GLN A 882 -6.86 14.57 7.63
CA GLN A 882 -7.73 13.75 8.49
C GLN A 882 -7.10 13.51 9.87
N GLU A 883 -7.84 12.86 10.78
CA GLU A 883 -7.29 12.42 12.08
C GLU A 883 -5.93 11.72 11.92
N ASN A 884 -4.98 12.09 12.79
CA ASN A 884 -3.63 11.52 12.84
C ASN A 884 -3.02 11.76 14.25
N GLY A 885 -1.79 11.32 14.49
CA GLY A 885 -1.02 11.80 15.64
C GLY A 885 -1.33 11.18 17.00
N ALA A 886 -2.28 10.25 17.12
CA ALA A 886 -2.60 9.61 18.39
C ALA A 886 -1.45 8.75 18.92
N ARG A 887 -1.11 8.89 20.21
CA ARG A 887 -0.12 8.06 20.93
C ARG A 887 -0.79 7.34 22.07
N ARG A 888 -0.71 6.00 22.08
CA ARG A 888 -1.39 5.18 23.08
C ARG A 888 -0.53 4.89 24.30
N GLY A 889 -1.23 4.63 25.40
CA GLY A 889 -0.62 4.21 26.65
C GLY A 889 0.35 5.21 27.23
N VAL A 890 0.08 6.51 27.02
CA VAL A 890 0.88 7.59 27.57
C VAL A 890 0.61 7.70 29.06
N THR A 891 1.64 7.38 29.84
CA THR A 891 1.59 7.46 31.31
C THR A 891 2.10 8.81 31.81
N ARG A 892 2.98 9.44 31.04
CA ARG A 892 3.51 10.78 31.33
C ARG A 892 3.82 11.52 30.03
N ALA A 893 3.54 12.82 29.98
CA ALA A 893 3.95 13.71 28.90
C ALA A 893 4.42 15.06 29.47
N VAL A 894 5.42 15.67 28.86
CA VAL A 894 5.91 17.02 29.18
C VAL A 894 5.83 17.88 27.94
N LEU A 895 5.00 18.92 28.00
CA LEU A 895 4.79 19.90 26.95
C LEU A 895 5.63 21.14 27.27
N HIS A 896 6.60 21.48 26.42
CA HIS A 896 7.46 22.64 26.62
C HIS A 896 6.81 23.91 26.07
N LEU A 897 5.85 24.46 26.84
CA LEU A 897 5.08 25.64 26.47
C LEU A 897 5.89 26.93 26.68
N ALA A 898 5.47 28.02 26.04
CA ALA A 898 6.10 29.34 26.23
C ALA A 898 6.00 29.85 27.68
N GLY A 899 4.93 29.48 28.40
CA GLY A 899 4.71 29.81 29.81
C GLY A 899 5.50 28.96 30.82
N GLY A 900 6.27 27.97 30.34
CA GLY A 900 6.92 26.95 31.17
C GLY A 900 6.40 25.54 30.87
N PRO A 901 7.10 24.48 31.30
CA PRO A 901 6.73 23.11 31.00
C PRO A 901 5.43 22.71 31.71
N LEU A 902 4.50 22.09 30.97
CA LEU A 902 3.31 21.43 31.53
C LEU A 902 3.53 19.92 31.50
N THR A 903 3.66 19.31 32.67
CA THR A 903 3.72 17.85 32.82
C THR A 903 2.31 17.30 33.05
N LEU A 904 1.91 16.34 32.23
CA LEU A 904 0.72 15.53 32.36
C LEU A 904 1.13 14.14 32.86
N THR A 905 0.50 13.65 33.91
CA THR A 905 0.68 12.27 34.39
C THR A 905 -0.67 11.57 34.44
N ALA A 906 -0.79 10.45 33.73
CA ALA A 906 -1.99 9.64 33.74
C ALA A 906 -2.17 8.97 35.11
N GLY A 907 -3.38 9.04 35.65
CA GLY A 907 -3.78 8.26 36.81
C GLY A 907 -4.62 7.06 36.42
N GLU A 908 -5.69 6.80 37.18
CA GLU A 908 -6.64 5.76 36.82
C GLU A 908 -7.38 6.12 35.52
N VAL A 909 -7.25 5.26 34.52
CA VAL A 909 -8.01 5.34 33.27
C VAL A 909 -8.83 4.06 33.10
N ARG A 910 -10.15 4.21 32.93
CA ARG A 910 -11.10 3.12 32.77
C ARG A 910 -12.04 3.36 31.60
N VAL A 911 -12.35 2.29 30.90
CA VAL A 911 -13.36 2.22 29.84
C VAL A 911 -14.25 1.04 30.15
N ALA A 912 -15.54 1.30 30.37
CA ALA A 912 -16.45 0.39 31.06
C ALA A 912 -15.85 -0.06 32.41
N ASP A 913 -15.73 -1.36 32.64
CA ASP A 913 -15.14 -1.99 33.81
C ASP A 913 -13.63 -2.26 33.67
N ARG A 914 -13.05 -2.01 32.50
CA ARG A 914 -11.65 -2.31 32.17
C ARG A 914 -10.73 -1.14 32.52
N ALA A 915 -9.66 -1.41 33.25
CA ALA A 915 -8.54 -0.48 33.40
C ALA A 915 -7.63 -0.53 32.15
N VAL A 916 -7.21 0.63 31.66
CA VAL A 916 -6.28 0.76 30.54
C VAL A 916 -4.98 1.42 31.00
N PRO A 917 -3.81 0.96 30.50
CA PRO A 917 -2.53 1.48 30.94
C PRO A 917 -2.23 2.82 30.26
N GLY A 918 -2.55 3.94 30.92
CA GLY A 918 -2.29 5.30 30.43
C GLY A 918 -3.41 5.86 29.55
N LEU A 919 -3.17 7.07 29.02
CA LEU A 919 -4.07 7.83 28.15
C LEU A 919 -3.72 7.61 26.68
N GLU A 920 -4.63 7.98 25.79
CA GLU A 920 -4.35 8.21 24.38
C GLU A 920 -4.19 9.73 24.17
N LEU A 921 -3.02 10.18 23.74
CA LEU A 921 -2.63 11.59 23.63
C LEU A 921 -2.51 12.00 22.16
N THR A 922 -3.19 13.09 21.80
CA THR A 922 -3.00 13.78 20.50
C THR A 922 -2.70 15.26 20.76
N ALA A 923 -1.74 15.83 20.02
CA ALA A 923 -1.37 17.24 20.09
C ALA A 923 -1.32 17.87 18.69
N ARG A 924 -1.86 19.09 18.50
CA ARG A 924 -1.99 19.76 17.18
C ARG A 924 -1.88 21.27 17.24
N PRO A 925 -1.43 21.93 16.14
CA PRO A 925 -1.46 23.39 16.01
C PRO A 925 -2.81 23.95 15.52
N TRP A 926 -3.78 23.10 15.21
CA TRP A 926 -5.09 23.47 14.66
C TRP A 926 -6.20 22.59 15.24
N SER A 927 -7.45 23.07 15.16
CA SER A 927 -8.63 22.33 15.61
C SER A 927 -8.99 21.15 14.71
N ASP A 928 -9.70 20.16 15.26
CA ASP A 928 -10.27 19.06 14.48
C ASP A 928 -11.22 19.53 13.37
N ARG A 929 -11.87 20.69 13.55
CA ARG A 929 -12.75 21.26 12.52
C ARG A 929 -11.95 21.77 11.32
N ALA A 930 -10.85 22.49 11.57
CA ALA A 930 -9.94 22.91 10.51
C ALA A 930 -9.34 21.70 9.78
N LEU A 931 -9.02 20.64 10.52
CA LEU A 931 -8.53 19.39 9.96
C LEU A 931 -9.56 18.68 9.06
N ALA A 932 -10.84 18.69 9.46
CA ALA A 932 -11.90 18.07 8.68
C ALA A 932 -12.37 18.88 7.46
N ASP A 933 -12.22 20.21 7.50
CA ASP A 933 -12.65 21.11 6.42
C ASP A 933 -11.56 21.27 5.34
N ALA A 934 -10.28 21.02 5.65
CA ALA A 934 -9.18 21.11 4.71
C ALA A 934 -9.20 19.95 3.70
N ARG A 935 -9.08 20.30 2.42
CA ARG A 935 -8.94 19.34 1.31
C ARG A 935 -7.49 18.97 1.06
N HIS A 936 -6.57 19.90 1.31
CA HIS A 936 -5.14 19.73 1.05
C HIS A 936 -4.29 20.16 2.26
N PRO A 937 -3.11 19.57 2.48
CA PRO A 937 -2.26 19.89 3.63
C PRO A 937 -1.87 21.37 3.76
N HIS A 938 -1.69 22.07 2.63
CA HIS A 938 -1.33 23.49 2.61
C HIS A 938 -2.46 24.41 3.11
N GLU A 939 -3.70 23.92 3.20
CA GLU A 939 -4.84 24.68 3.70
C GLU A 939 -4.88 24.73 5.25
N LEU A 940 -4.06 23.92 5.93
CA LEU A 940 -3.99 23.87 7.39
C LEU A 940 -3.15 25.01 7.94
N VAL A 941 -3.81 25.94 8.63
CA VAL A 941 -3.16 27.11 9.25
C VAL A 941 -3.25 27.02 10.77
N PRO A 942 -2.12 27.10 11.51
CA PRO A 942 -2.15 27.17 12.96
C PRO A 942 -2.99 28.36 13.46
N ASP A 943 -3.88 28.11 14.43
CA ASP A 943 -4.79 29.14 14.95
C ASP A 943 -4.25 29.86 16.21
N GLY A 944 -3.00 29.59 16.55
CA GLY A 944 -2.32 30.10 17.75
C GLY A 944 -2.75 29.41 19.04
N ALA A 945 -3.34 28.21 18.97
CA ALA A 945 -3.53 27.32 20.09
C ALA A 945 -2.88 25.96 19.88
N LEU A 946 -2.45 25.37 20.98
CA LEU A 946 -2.10 23.96 21.08
C LEU A 946 -3.36 23.17 21.49
N TRP A 947 -3.87 22.37 20.57
CA TRP A 947 -5.02 21.50 20.77
C TRP A 947 -4.54 20.13 21.29
N LEU A 948 -5.01 19.74 22.46
CA LEU A 948 -4.62 18.54 23.18
C LEU A 948 -5.84 17.67 23.47
N HIS A 949 -5.84 16.45 22.96
CA HIS A 949 -6.82 15.43 23.33
C HIS A 949 -6.20 14.48 24.36
N LEU A 950 -6.88 14.31 25.50
CA LEU A 950 -6.54 13.36 26.55
C LEU A 950 -7.66 12.31 26.63
N ASP A 951 -7.49 11.23 25.89
CA ASP A 951 -8.54 10.25 25.66
C ASP A 951 -8.37 9.01 26.53
N ALA A 952 -9.48 8.47 27.01
CA ALA A 952 -9.52 7.15 27.63
C ALA A 952 -9.54 6.04 26.57
N VAL A 953 -10.16 6.32 25.41
CA VAL A 953 -10.21 5.44 24.25
C VAL A 953 -10.55 6.24 22.99
N GLN A 954 -9.92 5.86 21.89
CA GLN A 954 -10.23 6.27 20.53
C GLN A 954 -10.72 5.08 19.70
N HIS A 955 -11.59 5.36 18.74
CA HIS A 955 -12.06 4.38 17.76
C HIS A 955 -10.91 3.89 16.88
N GLY A 956 -10.95 2.63 16.45
CA GLY A 956 -10.01 2.07 15.47
C GLY A 956 -10.03 2.79 14.12
N LEU A 957 -9.13 2.38 13.23
CA LEU A 957 -9.02 2.90 11.86
C LEU A 957 -9.85 2.08 10.87
N GLY A 958 -9.83 0.75 11.01
CA GLY A 958 -10.47 -0.16 10.06
C GLY A 958 -9.88 -0.04 8.65
N SER A 959 -10.60 -0.52 7.66
CA SER A 959 -10.22 -0.40 6.24
C SER A 959 -11.45 -0.16 5.35
N ALA A 960 -12.47 0.55 5.87
CA ALA A 960 -13.81 0.61 5.28
C ALA A 960 -13.89 1.27 3.90
N ALA A 961 -12.86 1.99 3.46
CA ALA A 961 -12.76 2.54 2.11
C ALA A 961 -13.05 1.46 1.06
N CYS A 962 -12.52 0.24 1.26
CA CYS A 962 -12.95 -0.99 0.60
C CYS A 962 -13.11 -2.13 1.60
N GLY A 963 -14.32 -2.71 1.67
CA GLY A 963 -14.58 -3.90 2.47
C GLY A 963 -14.85 -3.61 3.96
N PRO A 964 -14.21 -4.30 4.92
CA PRO A 964 -14.60 -4.27 6.34
C PRO A 964 -14.28 -2.97 7.07
N GLY A 965 -15.17 -2.57 7.98
CA GLY A 965 -14.96 -1.49 8.94
C GLY A 965 -14.12 -1.90 10.15
N VAL A 966 -14.24 -1.16 11.24
CA VAL A 966 -13.51 -1.41 12.49
C VAL A 966 -14.06 -2.66 13.20
N GLU A 967 -13.17 -3.60 13.53
CA GLU A 967 -13.55 -4.82 14.23
C GLU A 967 -14.12 -4.54 15.65
N PRO A 968 -15.02 -5.40 16.17
CA PRO A 968 -15.73 -5.15 17.42
C PRO A 968 -14.86 -4.91 18.66
N ASP A 969 -13.64 -5.44 18.70
CA ASP A 969 -12.68 -5.29 19.81
C ASP A 969 -11.83 -4.01 19.73
N ALA A 970 -11.84 -3.35 18.58
CA ALA A 970 -11.24 -2.05 18.32
C ALA A 970 -12.26 -0.90 18.24
N ALA A 971 -13.55 -1.21 18.11
CA ALA A 971 -14.61 -0.23 18.03
C ALA A 971 -14.89 0.47 19.38
N ALA A 972 -14.65 1.78 19.44
CA ALA A 972 -15.09 2.60 20.57
C ALA A 972 -16.62 2.79 20.56
N ARG A 973 -17.28 2.40 21.65
CA ARG A 973 -18.73 2.50 21.84
C ARG A 973 -19.07 3.46 22.98
N PRO A 974 -20.27 4.08 22.97
CA PRO A 974 -20.75 4.87 24.11
C PRO A 974 -20.80 3.99 25.37
N THR A 975 -19.88 4.24 26.30
CA THR A 975 -19.77 3.50 27.55
C THR A 975 -19.32 4.43 28.67
N THR A 976 -19.47 3.99 29.91
CA THR A 976 -18.90 4.72 31.05
C THR A 976 -17.38 4.78 30.92
N ALA A 977 -16.78 5.92 31.19
CA ALA A 977 -15.33 6.08 31.18
C ALA A 977 -14.88 6.95 32.35
N THR A 978 -13.66 6.73 32.82
CA THR A 978 -13.02 7.57 33.83
C THR A 978 -11.60 7.84 33.39
N LEU A 979 -11.17 9.10 33.45
CA LEU A 979 -9.79 9.49 33.23
C LEU A 979 -9.34 10.40 34.37
N GLN A 980 -8.25 10.02 35.03
CA GLN A 980 -7.54 10.86 35.97
C GLN A 980 -6.28 11.39 35.30
N VAL A 981 -6.07 12.71 35.38
CA VAL A 981 -4.86 13.38 34.90
C VAL A 981 -4.33 14.27 36.02
N ARG A 982 -3.05 14.13 36.33
CA ARG A 982 -2.32 15.07 37.19
C ARG A 982 -1.57 16.06 36.32
N LEU A 983 -1.81 17.35 36.57
CA LEU A 983 -1.18 18.48 35.89
C LEU A 983 -0.16 19.11 36.83
N GLN A 984 1.08 19.27 36.36
CA GLN A 984 2.16 19.89 37.11
C GLN A 984 2.88 20.93 36.23
N VAL A 985 3.15 22.11 36.78
CA VAL A 985 3.80 23.24 36.09
C VAL A 985 5.12 23.62 36.72
#